data_AF-A0A9P4WSJ9-F1
#
_entry.id   AF-A0A9P4WSJ9-F1
#
_cell.length_a   1.000
_cell.length_b   1.000
_cell.length_c   1.000
_cell.angle_alpha   90.00
_cell.angle_beta   90.00
_cell.angle_gamma   90.00
#
_symmetry.space_group_name_H-M   'P 1'
#
loop_
_entity.id
_entity.type
_entity.pdbx_description
1 polymer ?
#
loop_
_entity_poly.entity_id
_entity_poly.type
_entity_poly.pdbx_seq_one_letter_code
_entity_poly.pdbx_strand_id
1 'polypeptide(L)'
;MCTFREALKGKSVPIFIWNQHLFDIPEPLLKITSIHAADFVNKGKITLSDDAPTFDVDPRCVGIFVDYMKSLTQVKNPTPLRLQSDDNDIETHLGVCRAAKILGMEKYVDHLIRQADAIFHGLPSYKDLDYLVVHKAWNPRVYGIAIRSFARMIRGDEIPDPENFKKYLFQRDGFAQDIEEANVKHYNWVEMQAKREQREQQRLRNEKVAKFKATEYKKMEKERLAHGKQFWIAKNTQDARLRKATEQKMRVSDNARKFTPEERAWHVKTNAITATGGNFTLTGDDFSYLFHVNTDNGDLISDHFGAPVTDFIPPAYILPWGWHDNLANDRREFPDIGRSDSRLPAIHIEHSDGDTVSAFMYQSHEILPGKPSIPGFPATYGNDSDVTTLQVQLYDNVSDVGAVLSYSIFPKYNAIARSFKITNNGTADIVIERAASFSFDFPNLDFEVIEPHGDWSHEMNTVRRKIDYGETSFRSTEGYAGHTHNPFYMLTSSSTTENSGEAWGFNLVWSGSFEAAIQRTSNGYVRALIGLNPLHASIRVTPGSSFQAPEAVAVYSASGIGGVSRLYHDLYRNHLSRHKATHETRPILLNSWEGLAFNINDTAVVNLAGESADLGIELLVQDDGWFGVEYPRNNDSLGLGDWTPNPAKFPDGLKPYIDQIVKIDVVNASTNDSTNTAIKFGIWVEPEMVNLNSTLYNEHPDWILHAGKYPRTVTRNQFVLNVGLPEVQDFIIQTVSRIADSAPISYFKWDNNRAMHELARPSDSYNYILGLYRVIDTLTTKYPDILWEGCASGGGRFDAGLLHYWPQHWTSDNTDAADRLQIQLGTSLVYPPSAMGCHISKSPNGVTNRETSFTYRGHVAMMCGSFGLELNPSELTEDEITSLPAIMAEAHRVNPIVISGQFYRLAGPQDSNWPAVQFVSADGTEAVVFAFQQQYTTKPAPPPLRLQGLDPKARYFNSLNNGTYSGATYANAGINAGWDRGIYQSKLIFLEKR
;
A
#
# COMPACT_ATOMS: atom_id res chain seq x y z
N MET A 1 -22.75 0.13 65.24
CA MET A 1 -21.41 -0.03 65.82
C MET A 1 -21.44 0.33 67.30
N CYS A 2 -21.74 -0.62 68.19
CA CYS A 2 -20.99 -0.72 69.45
C CYS A 2 -19.73 -1.52 69.09
N THR A 3 -18.55 -0.99 69.37
CA THR A 3 -17.30 -1.66 69.02
C THR A 3 -17.11 -2.92 69.85
N PHE A 4 -16.87 -4.06 69.19
CA PHE A 4 -16.59 -5.40 69.73
C PHE A 4 -15.60 -5.44 70.93
N ARG A 5 -14.80 -4.38 71.13
CA ARG A 5 -13.90 -4.21 72.27
C ARG A 5 -14.59 -4.13 73.65
N GLU A 6 -15.85 -3.70 73.75
CA GLU A 6 -16.54 -3.69 75.06
C GLU A 6 -17.04 -5.07 75.50
N ALA A 7 -17.23 -6.00 74.57
CA ALA A 7 -17.64 -7.38 74.85
C ALA A 7 -16.52 -8.23 75.52
N LEU A 8 -15.29 -7.71 75.61
CA LEU A 8 -14.14 -8.40 76.20
C LEU A 8 -13.97 -8.13 77.71
N LYS A 9 -14.79 -7.27 78.33
CA LYS A 9 -14.69 -6.92 79.77
C LYS A 9 -15.50 -7.84 80.71
N GLY A 10 -16.01 -8.97 80.22
CA GLY A 10 -16.74 -9.97 81.01
C GLY A 10 -15.82 -11.05 81.60
N LYS A 11 -16.35 -11.87 82.53
CA LYS A 11 -15.64 -13.07 83.02
C LYS A 11 -15.22 -13.94 81.84
N SER A 12 -13.98 -14.44 81.85
CA SER A 12 -13.50 -15.39 80.84
C SER A 12 -13.63 -16.82 81.36
N VAL A 13 -14.00 -17.73 80.48
CA VAL A 13 -14.17 -19.16 80.77
C VAL A 13 -12.95 -19.91 80.24
N PRO A 14 -12.13 -20.52 81.10
CA PRO A 14 -10.96 -21.29 80.70
C PRO A 14 -11.34 -22.64 80.07
N ILE A 15 -10.65 -23.04 79.01
CA ILE A 15 -10.82 -24.33 78.32
C ILE A 15 -9.63 -25.24 78.58
N PHE A 16 -9.94 -26.49 78.95
CA PHE A 16 -8.99 -27.55 79.23
C PHE A 16 -9.27 -28.80 78.39
N ILE A 17 -8.22 -29.44 77.89
CA ILE A 17 -8.25 -30.77 77.26
C ILE A 17 -7.25 -31.65 77.98
N TRP A 18 -7.65 -32.86 78.37
CA TRP A 18 -6.78 -33.81 79.10
C TRP A 18 -6.05 -33.17 80.30
N ASN A 19 -6.78 -32.32 81.03
CA ASN A 19 -6.31 -31.52 82.16
C ASN A 19 -5.19 -30.48 81.87
N GLN A 20 -4.81 -30.25 80.62
CA GLN A 20 -3.98 -29.10 80.23
C GLN A 20 -4.84 -27.87 79.93
N HIS A 21 -4.46 -26.73 80.50
CA HIS A 21 -5.05 -25.43 80.14
C HIS A 21 -4.60 -25.05 78.74
N LEU A 22 -5.54 -24.65 77.91
CA LEU A 22 -5.25 -24.19 76.56
C LEU A 22 -5.35 -22.67 76.44
N PHE A 23 -6.49 -22.07 76.85
CA PHE A 23 -6.74 -20.63 76.78
C PHE A 23 -8.09 -20.26 77.43
N ASP A 24 -8.37 -18.96 77.55
CA ASP A 24 -9.62 -18.40 78.11
C ASP A 24 -10.47 -17.71 77.04
N ILE A 25 -11.79 -17.91 77.06
CA ILE A 25 -12.73 -17.24 76.15
C ILE A 25 -13.63 -16.27 76.94
N PRO A 26 -13.75 -14.99 76.54
CA PRO A 26 -14.68 -14.04 77.14
C PRO A 26 -16.14 -14.49 77.03
N GLU A 27 -16.88 -14.45 78.14
CA GLU A 27 -18.29 -14.87 78.23
C GLU A 27 -19.21 -14.26 77.16
N PRO A 28 -19.13 -12.96 76.80
CA PRO A 28 -19.98 -12.39 75.77
C PRO A 28 -19.72 -12.98 74.37
N LEU A 29 -18.49 -13.44 74.11
CA LEU A 29 -18.15 -14.10 72.86
C LEU A 29 -18.82 -15.48 72.77
N LEU A 30 -18.74 -16.25 73.87
CA LEU A 30 -19.43 -17.54 74.00
C LEU A 30 -20.93 -17.41 73.73
N LYS A 31 -21.58 -16.36 74.26
CA LYS A 31 -23.02 -16.09 74.06
C LYS A 31 -23.41 -15.82 72.61
N ILE A 32 -22.50 -15.28 71.79
CA ILE A 32 -22.77 -14.99 70.38
C ILE A 32 -22.52 -16.21 69.50
N THR A 33 -21.52 -17.04 69.86
CA THR A 33 -20.97 -18.07 68.97
C THR A 33 -21.31 -19.50 69.37
N SER A 34 -21.86 -19.73 70.56
CA SER A 34 -22.27 -21.06 71.04
C SER A 34 -23.78 -21.11 71.35
N ILE A 35 -24.41 -22.21 70.97
CA ILE A 35 -25.83 -22.47 71.29
C ILE A 35 -26.04 -22.90 72.76
N HIS A 36 -24.97 -23.30 73.46
CA HIS A 36 -24.97 -23.74 74.86
C HIS A 36 -24.27 -22.74 75.81
N ALA A 37 -24.15 -21.49 75.39
CA ALA A 37 -23.32 -20.50 76.07
C ALA A 37 -23.63 -20.28 77.55
N ALA A 38 -24.92 -20.32 77.94
CA ALA A 38 -25.32 -20.17 79.34
C ALA A 38 -24.80 -21.32 80.23
N ASP A 39 -24.75 -22.54 79.69
CA ASP A 39 -24.28 -23.73 80.41
C ASP A 39 -22.77 -23.69 80.62
N PHE A 40 -22.01 -23.19 79.64
CA PHE A 40 -20.56 -23.03 79.73
C PHE A 40 -20.15 -21.94 80.72
N VAL A 41 -20.87 -20.82 80.72
CA VAL A 41 -20.63 -19.70 81.64
C VAL A 41 -20.90 -20.12 83.09
N ASN A 42 -21.97 -20.87 83.33
CA ASN A 42 -22.33 -21.32 84.67
C ASN A 42 -21.36 -22.36 85.25
N LYS A 43 -20.70 -23.17 84.40
CA LYS A 43 -19.72 -24.17 84.83
C LYS A 43 -18.34 -23.59 85.16
N GLY A 44 -18.05 -22.35 84.77
CA GLY A 44 -16.83 -21.61 85.13
C GLY A 44 -15.51 -22.13 84.55
N LYS A 45 -15.50 -23.32 83.93
CA LYS A 45 -14.44 -23.88 83.09
C LYS A 45 -15.03 -24.94 82.16
N ILE A 46 -14.41 -25.15 81.01
CA ILE A 46 -14.75 -26.25 80.09
C ILE A 46 -13.63 -27.29 80.18
N THR A 47 -13.96 -28.55 80.44
CA THR A 47 -12.99 -29.64 80.49
C THR A 47 -13.50 -30.75 79.59
N LEU A 48 -12.78 -31.04 78.50
CA LEU A 48 -13.05 -32.19 77.65
C LEU A 48 -12.40 -33.41 78.33
N SER A 49 -13.22 -34.25 78.98
CA SER A 49 -12.78 -35.39 79.79
C SER A 49 -12.42 -36.62 78.94
N ASP A 50 -11.53 -37.45 79.46
CA ASP A 50 -11.10 -38.74 78.87
C ASP A 50 -12.25 -39.73 78.63
N ASP A 51 -13.40 -39.55 79.31
CA ASP A 51 -14.56 -40.43 79.19
C ASP A 51 -15.55 -40.04 78.07
N ALA A 52 -15.19 -39.09 77.20
CA ALA A 52 -15.89 -38.92 75.94
C ALA A 52 -15.46 -40.04 74.97
N PRO A 53 -16.38 -40.67 74.21
CA PRO A 53 -16.03 -41.75 73.29
C PRO A 53 -14.86 -41.30 72.42
N THR A 54 -13.83 -42.13 72.27
CA THR A 54 -12.64 -41.82 71.45
C THR A 54 -13.06 -41.29 70.08
N PHE A 55 -13.07 -39.96 69.95
CA PHE A 55 -13.32 -39.28 68.69
C PHE A 55 -11.96 -38.86 68.15
N ASP A 56 -11.67 -39.40 66.98
CA ASP A 56 -10.47 -39.20 66.16
C ASP A 56 -10.39 -37.73 65.70
N VAL A 57 -10.05 -36.82 66.62
CA VAL A 57 -9.85 -35.40 66.33
C VAL A 57 -8.42 -35.05 66.70
N ASP A 58 -7.62 -34.79 65.67
CA ASP A 58 -6.24 -34.34 65.83
C ASP A 58 -6.20 -33.06 66.68
N PRO A 59 -5.44 -33.03 67.79
CA PRO A 59 -5.27 -31.84 68.63
C PRO A 59 -4.84 -30.59 67.84
N ARG A 60 -4.13 -30.76 66.71
CA ARG A 60 -3.76 -29.67 65.80
C ARG A 60 -4.99 -28.97 65.21
N CYS A 61 -6.03 -29.71 64.85
CA CYS A 61 -7.27 -29.17 64.29
C CYS A 61 -8.07 -28.34 65.32
N VAL A 62 -8.00 -28.72 66.59
CA VAL A 62 -8.57 -27.92 67.68
C VAL A 62 -7.80 -26.61 67.84
N GLY A 63 -6.46 -26.66 67.76
CA GLY A 63 -5.61 -25.45 67.77
C GLY A 63 -5.95 -24.49 66.62
N ILE A 64 -6.09 -25.00 65.40
CA ILE A 64 -6.44 -24.20 64.20
C ILE A 64 -7.81 -23.54 64.35
N PHE A 65 -8.83 -24.28 64.81
CA PHE A 65 -10.17 -23.73 65.06
C PHE A 65 -10.14 -22.60 66.09
N VAL A 66 -9.31 -22.74 67.11
CA VAL A 66 -9.17 -21.80 68.21
C VAL A 66 -8.44 -20.54 67.79
N ASP A 67 -7.36 -20.64 67.03
CA ASP A 67 -6.63 -19.47 66.53
C ASP A 67 -7.49 -18.65 65.57
N TYR A 68 -8.35 -19.34 64.79
CA TYR A 68 -9.42 -18.68 64.05
C TYR A 68 -10.36 -17.89 64.97
N MET A 69 -10.89 -18.50 66.03
CA MET A 69 -11.78 -17.80 66.97
C MET A 69 -11.10 -16.61 67.67
N LYS A 70 -9.81 -16.71 68.01
CA LYS A 70 -9.01 -15.59 68.55
C LYS A 70 -8.87 -14.46 67.54
N SER A 71 -8.63 -14.76 66.27
CA SER A 71 -8.53 -13.75 65.22
C SER A 71 -9.81 -12.92 65.08
N LEU A 72 -10.99 -13.55 65.25
CA LEU A 72 -12.29 -12.86 65.27
C LEU A 72 -12.45 -11.86 66.42
N THR A 73 -11.71 -12.03 67.52
CA THR A 73 -11.74 -11.11 68.68
C THR A 73 -10.80 -9.91 68.55
N GLN A 74 -9.80 -9.99 67.68
CA GLN A 74 -8.72 -9.00 67.60
C GLN A 74 -8.92 -7.94 66.49
N VAL A 75 -9.86 -8.14 65.57
CA VAL A 75 -10.06 -7.25 64.41
C VAL A 75 -11.43 -6.57 64.46
N LYS A 76 -11.47 -5.25 64.20
CA LYS A 76 -12.70 -4.41 64.22
C LYS A 76 -13.76 -4.86 63.17
N ASN A 77 -13.33 -5.66 62.18
CA ASN A 77 -14.12 -6.34 61.15
C ASN A 77 -13.31 -7.57 60.70
N PRO A 78 -13.60 -8.78 61.18
CA PRO A 78 -12.81 -9.93 60.80
C PRO A 78 -13.02 -10.26 59.32
N THR A 79 -11.91 -10.38 58.58
CA THR A 79 -11.90 -11.05 57.27
C THR A 79 -11.79 -12.56 57.54
N PRO A 80 -12.53 -13.43 56.83
CA PRO A 80 -12.41 -14.88 57.03
C PRO A 80 -10.96 -15.32 56.85
N LEU A 81 -10.45 -16.14 57.76
CA LEU A 81 -9.13 -16.74 57.63
C LEU A 81 -9.12 -17.63 56.38
N ARG A 82 -8.22 -17.33 55.43
CA ARG A 82 -7.79 -18.35 54.47
C ARG A 82 -6.81 -19.23 55.24
N LEU A 83 -7.12 -20.51 55.40
CA LEU A 83 -6.13 -21.48 55.83
C LEU A 83 -4.94 -21.34 54.88
N GLN A 84 -3.75 -21.08 55.43
CA GLN A 84 -2.56 -20.82 54.64
C GLN A 84 -2.22 -22.05 53.79
N SER A 85 -1.57 -21.82 52.66
CA SER A 85 -1.41 -22.75 51.51
C SER A 85 -0.83 -24.13 51.81
N ASP A 86 -0.27 -24.31 53.00
CA ASP A 86 0.55 -25.48 53.33
C ASP A 86 -0.27 -26.59 54.03
N ASP A 87 -1.54 -26.33 54.40
CA ASP A 87 -2.50 -27.29 54.99
C ASP A 87 -3.72 -27.57 54.07
N ASN A 88 -3.51 -27.67 52.76
CA ASN A 88 -4.57 -27.91 51.76
C ASN A 88 -5.05 -29.37 51.68
N ASP A 89 -5.19 -30.06 52.82
CA ASP A 89 -5.82 -31.39 52.88
C ASP A 89 -7.24 -31.28 53.46
N ILE A 90 -8.21 -31.89 52.76
CA ILE A 90 -9.61 -31.93 53.16
C ILE A 90 -9.80 -32.58 54.53
N GLU A 91 -8.93 -33.52 54.92
CA GLU A 91 -9.00 -34.13 56.26
C GLU A 91 -8.84 -33.09 57.38
N THR A 92 -7.95 -32.12 57.20
CA THR A 92 -7.73 -31.01 58.15
C THR A 92 -8.97 -30.10 58.24
N HIS A 93 -9.58 -29.78 57.10
CA HIS A 93 -10.82 -28.98 57.07
C HIS A 93 -12.00 -29.67 57.75
N LEU A 94 -12.16 -30.97 57.52
CA LEU A 94 -13.21 -31.79 58.16
C LEU A 94 -12.92 -32.01 59.67
N GLY A 95 -11.65 -32.09 60.06
CA GLY A 95 -11.22 -32.17 61.46
C GLY A 95 -11.56 -30.90 62.26
N VAL A 96 -11.35 -29.72 61.66
CA VAL A 96 -11.73 -28.41 62.24
C VAL A 96 -13.25 -28.30 62.43
N CYS A 97 -14.05 -28.79 61.48
CA CYS A 97 -15.52 -28.86 61.60
C CYS A 97 -15.98 -29.73 62.77
N ARG A 98 -15.34 -30.88 62.99
CA ARG A 98 -15.65 -31.79 64.12
C ARG A 98 -15.27 -31.17 65.46
N ALA A 99 -14.11 -30.52 65.54
CA ALA A 99 -13.67 -29.81 66.75
C ALA A 99 -14.68 -28.73 67.18
N ALA A 100 -15.19 -27.95 66.24
CA ALA A 100 -16.20 -26.91 66.47
C ALA A 100 -17.54 -27.47 67.00
N LYS A 101 -17.94 -28.66 66.53
CA LYS A 101 -19.14 -29.36 66.99
C LYS A 101 -19.01 -29.85 68.43
N ILE A 102 -17.86 -30.42 68.79
CA ILE A 102 -17.57 -30.90 70.17
C ILE A 102 -17.65 -29.75 71.19
N LEU A 103 -17.25 -28.55 70.79
CA LEU A 103 -17.32 -27.35 71.62
C LEU A 103 -18.72 -26.70 71.63
N GLY A 104 -19.71 -27.26 70.92
CA GLY A 104 -21.08 -26.71 70.85
C GLY A 104 -21.16 -25.37 70.11
N MET A 105 -20.27 -25.15 69.14
CA MET A 105 -20.08 -23.89 68.40
C MET A 105 -20.40 -24.07 66.90
N GLU A 106 -21.53 -24.73 66.61
CA GLU A 106 -21.92 -25.20 65.27
C GLU A 106 -22.19 -24.07 64.26
N LYS A 107 -22.50 -22.85 64.74
CA LYS A 107 -22.87 -21.69 63.90
C LYS A 107 -21.78 -21.22 62.92
N TYR A 108 -20.53 -21.65 63.11
CA TYR A 108 -19.39 -21.32 62.24
C TYR A 108 -18.88 -22.50 61.39
N VAL A 109 -19.48 -23.69 61.51
CA VAL A 109 -19.10 -24.91 60.76
C VAL A 109 -19.60 -24.88 59.31
N ASP A 110 -20.62 -24.07 59.07
CA ASP A 110 -21.29 -23.90 57.78
C ASP A 110 -20.38 -23.36 56.67
N HIS A 111 -19.30 -22.66 57.00
CA HIS A 111 -18.37 -22.09 56.03
C HIS A 111 -17.33 -23.10 55.52
N LEU A 112 -16.87 -23.99 56.40
CA LEU A 112 -15.86 -25.02 56.09
C LEU A 112 -16.49 -26.26 55.42
N ILE A 113 -17.73 -26.61 55.75
CA ILE A 113 -18.51 -27.63 55.01
C ILE A 113 -18.68 -27.23 53.54
N ARG A 114 -18.92 -25.94 53.26
CA ARG A 114 -19.03 -25.41 51.88
C ARG A 114 -17.71 -25.47 51.10
N GLN A 115 -16.56 -25.56 51.78
CA GLN A 115 -15.25 -25.73 51.14
C GLN A 115 -14.86 -27.20 51.00
N ALA A 116 -15.27 -28.09 51.91
CA ALA A 116 -15.02 -29.53 51.82
C ALA A 116 -15.90 -30.22 50.76
N ASP A 117 -17.14 -29.78 50.60
CA ASP A 117 -18.03 -30.20 49.49
C ASP A 117 -17.48 -29.78 48.12
N ALA A 118 -16.73 -28.68 48.09
CA ALA A 118 -16.17 -28.11 46.87
C ALA A 118 -14.97 -28.86 46.29
N ILE A 119 -14.40 -29.84 47.01
CA ILE A 119 -13.12 -30.42 46.59
C ILE A 119 -13.17 -31.93 46.27
N PHE A 120 -14.02 -32.80 46.86
CA PHE A 120 -13.50 -34.18 47.01
C PHE A 120 -14.26 -35.47 46.65
N HIS A 121 -15.48 -35.84 47.08
CA HIS A 121 -15.71 -37.32 47.19
C HIS A 121 -16.95 -37.94 46.56
N GLY A 122 -17.15 -37.75 45.25
CA GLY A 122 -18.08 -38.56 44.43
C GLY A 122 -19.41 -37.89 44.13
N LEU A 123 -20.32 -38.58 43.43
CA LEU A 123 -21.61 -37.99 43.05
C LEU A 123 -22.41 -37.65 44.32
N PRO A 124 -22.79 -36.37 44.52
CA PRO A 124 -23.66 -35.98 45.62
C PRO A 124 -24.94 -36.83 45.61
N SER A 125 -25.44 -37.20 46.80
CA SER A 125 -26.71 -37.91 46.88
C SER A 125 -27.83 -37.05 46.26
N TYR A 126 -28.95 -37.64 45.84
CA TYR A 126 -30.07 -36.84 45.31
C TYR A 126 -30.56 -35.76 46.28
N LYS A 127 -30.36 -35.98 47.59
CA LYS A 127 -30.67 -35.00 48.63
C LYS A 127 -29.66 -33.84 48.66
N ASP A 128 -28.40 -34.10 48.39
CA ASP A 128 -27.34 -33.08 48.29
C ASP A 128 -27.47 -32.29 46.97
N LEU A 129 -27.85 -32.97 45.89
CA LEU A 129 -28.21 -32.35 44.61
C LEU A 129 -29.43 -31.44 44.75
N ASP A 130 -30.48 -31.89 45.44
CA ASP A 130 -31.65 -31.06 45.72
C ASP A 130 -31.27 -29.81 46.52
N TYR A 131 -30.36 -29.96 47.49
CA TYR A 131 -29.84 -28.85 48.26
C TYR A 131 -29.04 -27.87 47.39
N LEU A 132 -28.15 -28.37 46.54
CA LEU A 132 -27.35 -27.58 45.59
C LEU A 132 -28.21 -26.84 44.56
N VAL A 133 -29.24 -27.49 44.03
CA VAL A 133 -30.17 -26.90 43.05
C VAL A 133 -31.03 -25.81 43.70
N VAL A 134 -31.53 -26.03 44.91
CA VAL A 134 -32.33 -25.04 45.65
C VAL A 134 -31.49 -23.84 46.07
N HIS A 135 -30.21 -24.03 46.39
CA HIS A 135 -29.30 -22.98 46.86
C HIS A 135 -28.28 -22.52 45.82
N LYS A 136 -28.51 -22.78 44.52
CA LYS A 136 -27.55 -22.45 43.44
C LYS A 136 -27.16 -20.97 43.37
N ALA A 137 -28.10 -20.08 43.74
CA ALA A 137 -27.86 -18.65 43.81
C ALA A 137 -26.91 -18.23 44.96
N TRP A 138 -26.77 -19.07 46.00
CA TRP A 138 -25.97 -18.76 47.20
C TRP A 138 -24.53 -19.29 47.11
N ASN A 139 -24.26 -20.23 46.21
CA ASN A 139 -22.92 -20.79 45.96
C ASN A 139 -22.69 -21.18 44.48
N PRO A 140 -22.71 -20.21 43.54
CA PRO A 140 -22.64 -20.48 42.10
C PRO A 140 -21.33 -21.15 41.67
N ARG A 141 -20.24 -20.95 42.43
CA ARG A 141 -18.94 -21.58 42.16
C ARG A 141 -18.94 -23.08 42.44
N VAL A 142 -19.52 -23.51 43.56
CA VAL A 142 -19.64 -24.94 43.95
C VAL A 142 -20.63 -25.64 43.01
N TYR A 143 -21.76 -25.00 42.72
CA TYR A 143 -22.72 -25.47 41.72
C TYR A 143 -22.06 -25.67 40.34
N GLY A 144 -21.28 -24.69 39.87
CA GLY A 144 -20.56 -24.81 38.59
C GLY A 144 -19.47 -25.89 38.56
N ILE A 145 -18.81 -26.17 39.70
CA ILE A 145 -17.86 -27.29 39.82
C ILE A 145 -18.60 -28.63 39.74
N ALA A 146 -19.75 -28.74 40.41
CA ALA A 146 -20.60 -29.92 40.34
C ALA A 146 -21.08 -30.16 38.90
N ILE A 147 -21.68 -29.15 38.24
CA ILE A 147 -22.17 -29.25 36.85
C ILE A 147 -21.09 -29.75 35.88
N ARG A 148 -19.86 -29.20 35.95
CA ARG A 148 -18.75 -29.65 35.10
C ARG A 148 -18.29 -31.08 35.41
N SER A 149 -18.34 -31.47 36.67
CA SER A 149 -17.99 -32.83 37.11
C SER A 149 -19.02 -33.85 36.62
N PHE A 150 -20.31 -33.55 36.72
CA PHE A 150 -21.39 -34.37 36.16
C PHE A 150 -21.30 -34.46 34.63
N ALA A 151 -21.09 -33.34 33.94
CA ALA A 151 -20.89 -33.33 32.49
C ALA A 151 -19.72 -34.22 32.07
N ARG A 152 -18.58 -34.16 32.79
CA ARG A 152 -17.43 -35.05 32.57
C ARG A 152 -17.80 -36.52 32.74
N MET A 153 -18.51 -36.85 33.81
CA MET A 153 -18.88 -38.22 34.12
C MET A 153 -19.90 -38.79 33.13
N ILE A 154 -20.85 -37.98 32.64
CA ILE A 154 -21.79 -38.40 31.58
C ILE A 154 -21.04 -38.70 30.28
N ARG A 155 -20.06 -37.87 29.88
CA ARG A 155 -19.23 -38.14 28.69
C ARG A 155 -18.37 -39.40 28.83
N GLY A 156 -17.98 -39.74 30.06
CA GLY A 156 -17.18 -40.92 30.36
C GLY A 156 -17.98 -42.18 30.70
N ASP A 157 -19.32 -42.13 30.66
CA ASP A 157 -20.21 -43.21 31.13
C ASP A 157 -19.95 -43.63 32.59
N GLU A 158 -19.51 -42.68 33.42
CA GLU A 158 -19.07 -42.90 34.82
C GLU A 158 -20.21 -42.70 35.84
N ILE A 159 -21.47 -42.61 35.41
CA ILE A 159 -22.62 -42.45 36.31
C ILE A 159 -23.00 -43.83 36.91
N PRO A 160 -22.88 -44.06 38.23
CA PRO A 160 -23.11 -45.35 38.90
C PRO A 160 -24.54 -45.89 38.81
N ASP A 161 -25.56 -45.03 38.69
CA ASP A 161 -26.97 -45.43 38.50
C ASP A 161 -27.65 -44.51 37.46
N PRO A 162 -27.39 -44.72 36.17
CA PRO A 162 -27.78 -43.80 35.11
C PRO A 162 -29.30 -43.74 34.91
N GLU A 163 -30.04 -44.81 35.22
CA GLU A 163 -31.50 -44.85 35.04
C GLU A 163 -32.24 -44.08 36.13
N ASN A 164 -31.82 -44.17 37.39
CA ASN A 164 -32.36 -43.28 38.42
C ASN A 164 -31.89 -41.83 38.24
N PHE A 165 -30.67 -41.62 37.74
CA PHE A 165 -30.14 -40.27 37.51
C PHE A 165 -30.90 -39.56 36.38
N LYS A 166 -31.22 -40.27 35.29
CA LYS A 166 -32.11 -39.76 34.22
C LYS A 166 -33.51 -39.41 34.77
N LYS A 167 -34.09 -40.26 35.60
CA LYS A 167 -35.40 -39.96 36.24
C LYS A 167 -35.33 -38.73 37.14
N TYR A 168 -34.24 -38.58 37.88
CA TYR A 168 -33.99 -37.40 38.71
C TYR A 168 -33.84 -36.12 37.87
N LEU A 169 -33.06 -36.16 36.78
CA LEU A 169 -32.91 -35.04 35.85
C LEU A 169 -34.23 -34.64 35.19
N PHE A 170 -35.07 -35.61 34.81
CA PHE A 170 -36.39 -35.37 34.21
C PHE A 170 -37.36 -34.64 35.15
N GLN A 171 -37.15 -34.73 36.47
CA GLN A 171 -37.95 -33.99 37.45
C GLN A 171 -37.41 -32.57 37.72
N ARG A 172 -36.25 -32.19 37.15
CA ARG A 172 -35.58 -30.89 37.35
C ARG A 172 -34.94 -30.37 36.07
N ASP A 173 -35.75 -29.93 35.11
CA ASP A 173 -35.34 -29.46 33.77
C ASP A 173 -34.17 -28.46 33.78
N GLY A 174 -34.13 -27.53 34.74
CA GLY A 174 -33.06 -26.51 34.80
C GLY A 174 -31.67 -27.07 35.15
N PHE A 175 -31.58 -28.18 35.89
CA PHE A 175 -30.30 -28.80 36.23
C PHE A 175 -29.75 -29.63 35.06
N ALA A 176 -30.65 -30.26 34.28
CA ALA A 176 -30.28 -31.03 33.09
C ALA A 176 -29.71 -30.12 31.98
N GLN A 177 -30.33 -28.96 31.74
CA GLN A 177 -29.87 -28.00 30.73
C GLN A 177 -28.46 -27.45 31.05
N ASP A 178 -28.19 -27.12 32.32
CA ASP A 178 -26.88 -26.60 32.76
C ASP A 178 -25.74 -27.63 32.54
N ILE A 179 -26.02 -28.92 32.68
CA ILE A 179 -25.07 -30.01 32.41
C ILE A 179 -24.80 -30.14 30.90
N GLU A 180 -25.84 -30.02 30.07
CA GLU A 180 -25.70 -30.12 28.61
C GLU A 180 -24.92 -28.95 28.02
N GLU A 181 -25.15 -27.73 28.49
CA GLU A 181 -24.35 -26.57 28.10
C GLU A 181 -22.86 -26.72 28.47
N ALA A 182 -22.56 -27.37 29.60
CA ALA A 182 -21.19 -27.69 29.99
C ALA A 182 -20.54 -28.76 29.10
N ASN A 183 -21.32 -29.71 28.56
CA ASN A 183 -20.86 -30.67 27.55
C ASN A 183 -20.50 -29.98 26.23
N VAL A 184 -21.40 -29.13 25.70
CA VAL A 184 -21.18 -28.38 24.45
C VAL A 184 -19.91 -27.53 24.52
N LYS A 185 -19.71 -26.80 25.63
CA LYS A 185 -18.50 -25.99 25.84
C LYS A 185 -17.21 -26.83 25.84
N HIS A 186 -17.26 -28.06 26.35
CA HIS A 186 -16.11 -28.95 26.33
C HIS A 186 -15.79 -29.46 24.92
N TYR A 187 -16.80 -29.86 24.12
CA TYR A 187 -16.58 -30.29 22.74
C TYR A 187 -15.97 -29.18 21.87
N ASN A 188 -16.46 -27.96 21.99
CA ASN A 188 -15.88 -26.80 21.30
C ASN A 188 -14.42 -26.52 21.73
N TRP A 189 -14.11 -26.74 23.01
CA TRP A 189 -12.74 -26.60 23.51
C TRP A 189 -11.81 -27.70 22.95
N VAL A 190 -12.27 -28.95 22.87
CA VAL A 190 -11.51 -30.07 22.29
C VAL A 190 -11.26 -29.83 20.79
N GLU A 191 -12.26 -29.39 20.03
CA GLU A 191 -12.10 -29.05 18.61
C GLU A 191 -11.10 -27.90 18.40
N MET A 192 -11.14 -26.90 19.27
CA MET A 192 -10.17 -25.81 19.26
C MET A 192 -8.75 -26.29 19.60
N GLN A 193 -8.57 -27.22 20.56
CA GLN A 193 -7.25 -27.80 20.86
C GLN A 193 -6.74 -28.65 19.68
N ALA A 194 -7.60 -29.46 19.05
CA ALA A 194 -7.24 -30.23 17.86
C ALA A 194 -6.79 -29.31 16.70
N LYS A 195 -7.52 -28.20 16.46
CA LYS A 195 -7.10 -27.17 15.48
C LYS A 195 -5.79 -26.49 15.86
N ARG A 196 -5.52 -26.26 17.15
CA ARG A 196 -4.24 -25.72 17.63
C ARG A 196 -3.08 -26.69 17.41
N GLU A 197 -3.26 -27.96 17.75
CA GLU A 197 -2.27 -29.01 17.49
C GLU A 197 -2.02 -29.18 15.99
N GLN A 198 -3.06 -29.13 15.16
CA GLN A 198 -2.92 -29.20 13.70
C GLN A 198 -2.14 -27.99 13.15
N ARG A 199 -2.40 -26.78 13.67
CA ARG A 199 -1.64 -25.56 13.34
C ARG A 199 -0.19 -25.65 13.82
N GLU A 200 0.05 -26.23 14.99
CA GLU A 200 1.40 -26.41 15.54
C GLU A 200 2.20 -27.46 14.77
N GLN A 201 1.56 -28.56 14.36
CA GLN A 201 2.14 -29.56 13.45
C GLN A 201 2.43 -28.95 12.07
N GLN A 202 1.53 -28.12 11.55
CA GLN A 202 1.75 -27.40 10.30
C GLN A 202 2.88 -26.37 10.44
N ARG A 203 2.97 -25.66 11.58
CA ARG A 203 4.07 -24.74 11.90
C ARG A 203 5.39 -25.49 11.92
N LEU A 204 5.48 -26.63 12.60
CA LEU A 204 6.70 -27.45 12.68
C LEU A 204 7.09 -28.04 11.32
N ARG A 205 6.12 -28.42 10.48
CA ARG A 205 6.37 -28.82 9.08
C ARG A 205 6.89 -27.65 8.25
N ASN A 206 6.25 -26.48 8.37
CA ASN A 206 6.67 -25.26 7.67
C ASN A 206 8.04 -24.80 8.15
N GLU A 207 8.38 -24.92 9.43
CA GLU A 207 9.71 -24.62 9.98
C GLU A 207 10.77 -25.61 9.47
N LYS A 208 10.43 -26.90 9.34
CA LYS A 208 11.33 -27.88 8.71
C LYS A 208 11.54 -27.57 7.23
N VAL A 209 10.49 -27.25 6.49
CA VAL A 209 10.58 -26.87 5.08
C VAL A 209 11.32 -25.54 4.93
N ALA A 210 11.11 -24.58 5.81
CA ALA A 210 11.81 -23.30 5.83
C ALA A 210 13.28 -23.48 6.18
N LYS A 211 13.64 -24.34 7.14
CA LYS A 211 15.05 -24.69 7.42
C LYS A 211 15.70 -25.43 6.26
N PHE A 212 14.99 -26.35 5.61
CA PHE A 212 15.48 -27.06 4.42
C PHE A 212 15.68 -26.08 3.26
N LYS A 213 14.68 -25.24 2.95
CA LYS A 213 14.77 -24.18 1.94
C LYS A 213 15.81 -23.14 2.28
N ALA A 214 16.00 -22.76 3.54
CA ALA A 214 17.05 -21.84 3.95
C ALA A 214 18.44 -22.47 3.81
N THR A 215 18.55 -23.79 3.97
CA THR A 215 19.82 -24.53 3.77
C THR A 215 20.13 -24.67 2.28
N GLU A 216 19.14 -25.03 1.46
CA GLU A 216 19.26 -25.07 0.00
C GLU A 216 19.47 -23.68 -0.59
N TYR A 217 18.80 -22.65 -0.07
CA TYR A 217 19.01 -21.25 -0.44
C TYR A 217 20.40 -20.79 -0.05
N LYS A 218 20.90 -21.09 1.17
CA LYS A 218 22.29 -20.81 1.55
C LYS A 218 23.30 -21.56 0.68
N LYS A 219 22.97 -22.76 0.20
CA LYS A 219 23.82 -23.55 -0.70
C LYS A 219 23.82 -22.97 -2.12
N MET A 220 22.66 -22.68 -2.68
CA MET A 220 22.49 -22.00 -3.97
C MET A 220 23.08 -20.59 -3.93
N GLU A 221 22.95 -19.87 -2.82
CA GLU A 221 23.53 -18.55 -2.62
C GLU A 221 25.05 -18.65 -2.48
N LYS A 222 25.59 -19.68 -1.82
CA LYS A 222 27.03 -19.95 -1.78
C LYS A 222 27.59 -20.37 -3.15
N GLU A 223 26.81 -21.10 -3.96
CA GLU A 223 27.15 -21.47 -5.34
C GLU A 223 27.03 -20.26 -6.29
N ARG A 224 25.99 -19.41 -6.14
CA ARG A 224 25.82 -18.13 -6.84
C ARG A 224 26.91 -17.13 -6.45
N LEU A 225 27.26 -17.07 -5.17
CA LEU A 225 28.38 -16.28 -4.65
C LEU A 225 29.71 -16.84 -5.15
N ALA A 226 29.87 -18.15 -5.32
CA ALA A 226 31.08 -18.72 -5.88
C ALA A 226 31.21 -18.45 -7.39
N HIS A 227 30.12 -18.59 -8.16
CA HIS A 227 30.08 -18.28 -9.60
C HIS A 227 30.22 -16.77 -9.85
N GLY A 228 29.49 -15.97 -9.08
CA GLY A 228 29.61 -14.52 -9.04
C GLY A 228 31.00 -14.08 -8.64
N LYS A 229 31.62 -14.69 -7.61
CA LYS A 229 32.99 -14.39 -7.20
C LYS A 229 34.01 -14.73 -8.28
N GLN A 230 33.83 -15.80 -9.07
CA GLN A 230 34.73 -16.08 -10.19
C GLN A 230 34.54 -15.11 -11.36
N PHE A 231 33.29 -14.75 -11.69
CA PHE A 231 32.99 -13.70 -12.67
C PHE A 231 33.56 -12.34 -12.24
N TRP A 232 33.35 -11.95 -10.98
CA TRP A 232 33.88 -10.73 -10.39
C TRP A 232 35.39 -10.76 -10.20
N ILE A 233 36.03 -11.90 -9.93
CA ILE A 233 37.50 -12.01 -9.94
C ILE A 233 38.03 -11.76 -11.36
N ALA A 234 37.40 -12.32 -12.39
CA ALA A 234 37.80 -12.09 -13.78
C ALA A 234 37.57 -10.62 -14.20
N LYS A 235 36.41 -10.04 -13.87
CA LYS A 235 36.06 -8.64 -14.13
C LYS A 235 36.93 -7.67 -13.33
N ASN A 236 37.14 -7.89 -12.03
CA ASN A 236 38.06 -7.09 -11.21
C ASN A 236 39.51 -7.19 -11.69
N THR A 237 39.92 -8.32 -12.27
CA THR A 237 41.24 -8.45 -12.89
C THR A 237 41.35 -7.62 -14.18
N GLN A 238 40.28 -7.58 -14.97
CA GLN A 238 40.16 -6.72 -16.15
C GLN A 238 40.09 -5.23 -15.78
N ASP A 239 39.31 -4.87 -14.76
CA ASP A 239 39.16 -3.52 -14.25
C ASP A 239 40.44 -3.05 -13.56
N ALA A 240 41.15 -3.92 -12.84
CA ALA A 240 42.47 -3.62 -12.30
C ALA A 240 43.50 -3.37 -13.41
N ARG A 241 43.42 -4.10 -14.54
CA ARG A 241 44.24 -3.82 -15.73
C ARG A 241 43.91 -2.47 -16.36
N LEU A 242 42.62 -2.17 -16.55
CA LEU A 242 42.14 -0.88 -17.07
C LEU A 242 42.55 0.27 -16.15
N ARG A 243 42.32 0.15 -14.84
CA ARG A 243 42.77 1.11 -13.81
C ARG A 243 44.27 1.38 -13.90
N LYS A 244 45.10 0.34 -13.93
CA LYS A 244 46.56 0.49 -14.00
C LYS A 244 47.00 1.16 -15.30
N ALA A 245 46.34 0.84 -16.43
CA ALA A 245 46.58 1.46 -17.72
C ALA A 245 46.17 2.95 -17.74
N THR A 246 45.02 3.29 -17.16
CA THR A 246 44.51 4.66 -17.03
C THR A 246 45.40 5.49 -16.10
N GLU A 247 45.75 4.99 -14.90
CA GLU A 247 46.66 5.64 -13.94
C GLU A 247 48.06 5.87 -14.55
N GLN A 248 48.57 4.90 -15.32
CA GLN A 248 49.87 5.02 -16.00
C GLN A 248 49.83 6.06 -17.14
N LYS A 249 48.70 6.21 -17.84
CA LYS A 249 48.51 7.25 -18.87
C LYS A 249 48.31 8.65 -18.28
N MET A 250 47.64 8.76 -17.13
CA MET A 250 47.48 10.03 -16.40
C MET A 250 48.81 10.59 -15.87
N ARG A 251 49.79 9.74 -15.53
CA ARG A 251 51.11 10.19 -15.05
C ARG A 251 52.01 10.81 -16.14
N VAL A 252 51.63 10.76 -17.43
CA VAL A 252 52.55 11.06 -18.55
C VAL A 252 52.07 12.19 -19.48
N SER A 253 50.81 12.67 -19.42
CA SER A 253 50.40 13.98 -20.01
C SER A 253 48.93 14.36 -19.75
N ASP A 254 48.66 15.67 -19.56
CA ASP A 254 47.32 16.30 -19.40
C ASP A 254 46.41 16.31 -20.64
N ASN A 255 46.65 15.47 -21.65
CA ASN A 255 45.92 15.54 -22.92
C ASN A 255 44.97 14.35 -23.11
N ALA A 256 43.66 14.61 -23.00
CA ALA A 256 42.56 13.65 -23.09
C ALA A 256 42.41 12.87 -24.43
N ARG A 257 43.37 13.00 -25.37
CA ARG A 257 43.35 12.35 -26.69
C ARG A 257 44.03 10.98 -26.76
N LYS A 258 44.48 10.39 -25.64
CA LYS A 258 45.22 9.10 -25.61
C LYS A 258 44.50 7.93 -24.93
N PHE A 259 43.22 8.08 -24.61
CA PHE A 259 42.39 6.99 -24.07
C PHE A 259 41.72 6.19 -25.19
N THR A 260 41.73 4.86 -25.10
CA THR A 260 40.89 4.00 -25.95
C THR A 260 39.40 4.29 -25.65
N PRO A 261 38.46 3.92 -26.54
CA PRO A 261 37.03 4.08 -26.27
C PRO A 261 36.59 3.40 -24.97
N GLU A 262 37.15 2.24 -24.64
CA GLU A 262 36.88 1.50 -23.41
C GLU A 262 37.42 2.21 -22.16
N GLU A 263 38.62 2.81 -22.24
CA GLU A 263 39.21 3.61 -21.16
C GLU A 263 38.46 4.93 -20.93
N ARG A 264 37.94 5.56 -22.01
CA ARG A 264 37.09 6.76 -21.92
C ARG A 264 35.74 6.45 -21.28
N ALA A 265 35.10 5.36 -21.71
CA ALA A 265 33.87 4.89 -21.11
C ALA A 265 34.07 4.56 -19.64
N TRP A 266 35.19 3.94 -19.26
CA TRP A 266 35.53 3.67 -17.86
C TRP A 266 35.79 4.95 -17.04
N HIS A 267 36.56 5.91 -17.56
CA HIS A 267 36.91 7.14 -16.85
C HIS A 267 35.73 8.09 -16.59
N VAL A 268 34.74 8.14 -17.49
CA VAL A 268 33.48 8.89 -17.25
C VAL A 268 32.59 8.13 -16.25
N LYS A 269 32.55 6.79 -16.31
CA LYS A 269 31.77 5.92 -15.42
C LYS A 269 32.20 5.94 -13.95
N THR A 270 33.49 6.15 -13.65
CA THR A 270 34.00 6.17 -12.26
C THR A 270 33.72 7.47 -11.50
N ASN A 271 33.07 8.48 -12.13
CA ASN A 271 32.90 9.81 -11.55
C ASN A 271 31.44 10.19 -11.23
N ALA A 272 30.44 9.35 -11.54
CA ALA A 272 29.03 9.70 -11.30
C ALA A 272 28.71 9.85 -9.80
N ILE A 273 29.38 9.08 -8.93
CA ILE A 273 29.34 9.28 -7.48
C ILE A 273 30.77 9.31 -6.96
N THR A 274 31.11 10.34 -6.20
CA THR A 274 32.34 10.38 -5.41
C THR A 274 32.02 10.57 -3.94
N ALA A 275 32.75 9.86 -3.07
CA ALA A 275 32.65 9.98 -1.63
C ALA A 275 34.06 10.24 -1.07
N THR A 276 34.28 11.45 -0.55
CA THR A 276 35.57 11.82 0.06
C THR A 276 35.34 12.11 1.53
N GLY A 277 35.68 11.14 2.39
CA GLY A 277 35.33 11.21 3.80
C GLY A 277 33.81 11.15 3.98
N GLY A 278 33.22 12.15 4.63
CA GLY A 278 31.77 12.30 4.81
C GLY A 278 31.08 13.11 3.71
N ASN A 279 31.78 13.54 2.66
CA ASN A 279 31.22 14.38 1.60
C ASN A 279 30.84 13.52 0.40
N PHE A 280 29.60 13.68 -0.09
CA PHE A 280 29.04 12.92 -1.21
C PHE A 280 28.70 13.84 -2.37
N THR A 281 29.22 13.53 -3.56
CA THR A 281 28.92 14.25 -4.79
C THR A 281 28.39 13.28 -5.82
N LEU A 282 27.13 13.46 -6.20
CA LEU A 282 26.46 12.71 -7.26
C LEU A 282 26.32 13.64 -8.47
N THR A 283 26.88 13.23 -9.61
CA THR A 283 26.99 14.03 -10.83
C THR A 283 26.24 13.38 -11.98
N GLY A 284 25.32 14.12 -12.60
CA GLY A 284 24.74 13.79 -13.89
C GLY A 284 25.36 14.59 -15.03
N ASP A 285 24.80 14.48 -16.23
CA ASP A 285 25.36 15.14 -17.41
C ASP A 285 25.29 16.67 -17.29
N ASP A 286 24.16 17.19 -16.79
CA ASP A 286 23.93 18.63 -16.61
C ASP A 286 23.41 18.98 -15.20
N PHE A 287 23.70 18.16 -14.18
CA PHE A 287 23.34 18.48 -12.79
C PHE A 287 24.29 17.86 -11.75
N SER A 288 24.24 18.39 -10.52
CA SER A 288 24.89 17.79 -9.37
C SER A 288 23.98 17.78 -8.14
N TYR A 289 24.12 16.75 -7.31
CA TYR A 289 23.49 16.59 -6.00
C TYR A 289 24.58 16.34 -4.96
N LEU A 290 24.74 17.27 -4.02
CA LEU A 290 25.77 17.22 -2.98
C LEU A 290 25.13 17.25 -1.60
N PHE A 291 25.68 16.43 -0.71
CA PHE A 291 25.38 16.45 0.72
C PHE A 291 26.58 15.92 1.50
N HIS A 292 26.64 16.17 2.81
CA HIS A 292 27.71 15.69 3.66
C HIS A 292 27.24 15.20 5.03
N VAL A 293 28.10 14.45 5.70
CA VAL A 293 27.95 14.08 7.12
C VAL A 293 28.46 15.22 7.99
N ASN A 294 27.60 15.76 8.85
CA ASN A 294 28.04 16.66 9.91
C ASN A 294 28.83 15.85 10.95
N THR A 295 30.11 16.17 11.14
CA THR A 295 31.01 15.41 12.01
C THR A 295 30.69 15.53 13.50
N ASP A 296 29.95 16.56 13.90
CA ASP A 296 29.65 16.84 15.31
C ASP A 296 28.49 15.98 15.83
N ASN A 297 27.52 15.68 14.97
CA ASN A 297 26.29 14.97 15.35
C ASN A 297 25.94 13.76 14.46
N GLY A 298 26.66 13.54 13.37
CA GLY A 298 26.44 12.44 12.43
C GLY A 298 25.23 12.61 11.51
N ASP A 299 24.58 13.78 11.50
CA ASP A 299 23.42 14.05 10.64
C ASP A 299 23.84 14.27 9.18
N LEU A 300 22.92 14.06 8.24
CA LEU A 300 23.17 14.26 6.82
C LEU A 300 22.65 15.63 6.35
N ILE A 301 23.55 16.47 5.88
CA ILE A 301 23.30 17.87 5.53
C ILE A 301 23.31 18.05 4.01
N SER A 302 22.20 18.53 3.46
CA SER A 302 22.04 18.88 2.04
C SER A 302 22.86 20.12 1.69
N ASP A 303 23.60 20.05 0.58
CA ASP A 303 24.46 21.14 0.12
C ASP A 303 23.95 21.83 -1.14
N HIS A 304 23.70 21.02 -2.19
CA HIS A 304 23.32 21.52 -3.51
C HIS A 304 22.49 20.49 -4.28
N PHE A 305 21.47 20.96 -4.99
CA PHE A 305 20.74 20.17 -5.98
C PHE A 305 20.35 21.09 -7.13
N GLY A 306 21.06 21.00 -8.25
CA GLY A 306 20.85 21.89 -9.40
C GLY A 306 21.96 21.76 -10.43
N ALA A 307 22.29 22.85 -11.11
CA ALA A 307 23.34 22.90 -12.14
C ALA A 307 24.68 22.32 -11.67
N PRO A 308 25.57 21.87 -12.58
CA PRO A 308 26.82 21.22 -12.20
C PRO A 308 27.72 22.08 -11.29
N VAL A 309 28.20 21.49 -10.20
CA VAL A 309 29.17 22.11 -9.28
C VAL A 309 30.26 21.11 -8.87
N THR A 310 31.44 21.61 -8.51
CA THR A 310 32.61 20.78 -8.15
C THR A 310 33.00 20.86 -6.68
N ASP A 311 32.46 21.83 -5.94
CA ASP A 311 32.95 22.19 -4.60
C ASP A 311 31.79 22.36 -3.61
N PHE A 312 32.08 22.07 -2.34
CA PHE A 312 31.19 22.33 -1.23
C PHE A 312 31.39 23.78 -0.75
N ILE A 313 30.30 24.51 -0.57
CA ILE A 313 30.32 25.89 -0.08
C ILE A 313 29.78 25.90 1.35
N PRO A 314 30.40 26.65 2.29
CA PRO A 314 29.88 26.77 3.64
C PRO A 314 28.41 27.23 3.66
N PRO A 315 27.56 26.66 4.54
CA PRO A 315 26.16 27.06 4.63
C PRO A 315 26.04 28.51 5.13
N ALA A 316 24.86 29.11 4.93
CA ALA A 316 24.58 30.42 5.51
C ALA A 316 24.61 30.35 7.04
N TYR A 317 25.26 31.33 7.67
CA TYR A 317 25.27 31.43 9.13
C TYR A 317 23.92 31.94 9.64
N ILE A 318 23.26 31.15 10.47
CA ILE A 318 22.02 31.50 11.15
C ILE A 318 22.27 31.49 12.66
N LEU A 319 21.82 32.54 13.36
CA LEU A 319 21.96 32.64 14.82
C LEU A 319 21.14 31.53 15.51
N PRO A 320 21.74 30.69 16.36
CA PRO A 320 21.06 29.56 16.98
C PRO A 320 20.29 29.93 18.26
N TRP A 321 19.91 31.20 18.42
CA TRP A 321 19.17 31.66 19.61
C TRP A 321 17.67 31.44 19.43
N GLY A 322 16.95 31.21 20.53
CA GLY A 322 15.50 31.02 20.53
C GLY A 322 15.10 29.62 21.01
N TRP A 323 14.01 29.09 20.46
CA TRP A 323 13.43 27.79 20.82
C TRP A 323 14.01 26.60 20.04
N HIS A 324 14.95 26.85 19.12
CA HIS A 324 15.56 25.82 18.28
C HIS A 324 17.09 25.93 18.34
N ASP A 325 17.77 24.79 18.27
CA ASP A 325 19.23 24.72 18.15
C ASP A 325 19.66 24.74 16.67
N ASN A 326 20.89 24.29 16.38
CA ASN A 326 21.41 24.24 15.01
C ASN A 326 20.62 23.30 14.08
N LEU A 327 19.99 22.22 14.57
CA LEU A 327 19.34 21.24 13.70
C LEU A 327 18.21 21.85 12.88
N ALA A 328 17.43 22.78 13.45
CA ALA A 328 16.38 23.50 12.72
C ALA A 328 16.93 24.51 11.69
N ASN A 329 18.20 24.87 11.82
CA ASN A 329 18.90 25.80 10.93
C ASN A 329 19.76 25.11 9.87
N ASP A 330 19.90 23.78 9.95
CA ASP A 330 20.59 22.98 8.96
C ASP A 330 19.62 22.54 7.84
N ARG A 331 20.15 22.34 6.62
CA ARG A 331 19.43 21.76 5.48
C ARG A 331 19.63 20.25 5.54
N ARG A 332 18.59 19.45 5.78
CA ARG A 332 18.74 18.04 6.17
C ARG A 332 18.25 17.07 5.09
N GLU A 333 18.95 15.97 4.90
CA GLU A 333 18.60 14.92 3.92
C GLU A 333 17.50 13.96 4.40
N PHE A 334 17.43 13.70 5.71
CA PHE A 334 16.49 12.74 6.31
C PHE A 334 16.00 13.22 7.69
N PRO A 335 15.24 14.33 7.73
CA PRO A 335 14.86 14.96 8.99
C PRO A 335 13.90 14.08 9.82
N ASP A 336 14.28 13.80 11.07
CA ASP A 336 13.41 13.28 12.13
C ASP A 336 12.69 14.39 12.91
N ILE A 337 11.88 14.00 13.89
CA ILE A 337 11.23 14.89 14.87
C ILE A 337 11.60 14.49 16.31
N GLY A 338 11.55 15.45 17.23
CA GLY A 338 11.79 15.23 18.67
C GLY A 338 13.15 15.72 19.17
N ARG A 339 13.99 16.27 18.29
CA ARG A 339 15.34 16.80 18.61
C ARG A 339 15.51 18.18 18.00
N SER A 340 14.75 19.15 18.52
CA SER A 340 14.78 20.60 18.21
C SER A 340 14.50 21.06 16.77
N ASP A 341 14.53 20.18 15.77
CA ASP A 341 13.94 20.46 14.45
C ASP A 341 12.41 20.43 14.54
N SER A 342 11.80 21.62 14.42
CA SER A 342 10.35 21.82 14.47
C SER A 342 9.68 21.82 13.10
N ARG A 343 10.46 21.64 12.03
CA ARG A 343 9.99 21.57 10.65
C ARG A 343 9.36 20.20 10.37
N LEU A 344 8.66 20.07 9.25
CA LEU A 344 8.06 18.80 8.86
C LEU A 344 9.14 17.70 8.74
N PRO A 345 8.99 16.55 9.41
CA PRO A 345 9.95 15.46 9.31
C PRO A 345 9.74 14.66 8.03
N ALA A 346 10.77 13.94 7.58
CA ALA A 346 10.68 12.89 6.57
C ALA A 346 10.27 11.55 7.19
N ILE A 347 10.65 11.31 8.45
CA ILE A 347 10.41 10.05 9.17
C ILE A 347 9.86 10.35 10.57
N HIS A 348 8.84 9.59 10.98
CA HIS A 348 8.29 9.63 12.33
C HIS A 348 8.00 8.20 12.78
N ILE A 349 8.59 7.80 13.91
CA ILE A 349 8.53 6.43 14.43
C ILE A 349 8.02 6.50 15.85
N GLU A 350 6.94 5.78 16.15
CA GLU A 350 6.50 5.51 17.51
C GLU A 350 7.18 4.23 18.01
N HIS A 351 7.84 4.30 19.16
CA HIS A 351 8.52 3.19 19.80
C HIS A 351 7.62 2.49 20.82
N SER A 352 8.05 1.32 21.29
CA SER A 352 7.23 0.46 22.16
C SER A 352 6.84 1.05 23.52
N ASP A 353 7.57 2.07 23.99
CA ASP A 353 7.31 2.82 25.22
C ASP A 353 6.44 4.07 25.00
N GLY A 354 6.05 4.35 23.75
CA GLY A 354 5.30 5.53 23.34
C GLY A 354 6.16 6.74 23.00
N ASP A 355 7.49 6.62 23.07
CA ASP A 355 8.39 7.69 22.63
C ASP A 355 8.34 7.82 21.10
N THR A 356 8.52 9.04 20.59
CA THR A 356 8.48 9.34 19.15
C THR A 356 9.76 9.95 18.60
N VAL A 357 10.84 9.88 19.38
CA VAL A 357 12.14 10.46 19.04
C VAL A 357 12.93 9.50 18.17
N SER A 358 13.51 9.99 17.08
CA SER A 358 14.51 9.24 16.30
C SER A 358 15.80 10.04 16.21
N ALA A 359 16.96 9.41 16.39
CA ALA A 359 18.26 10.07 16.38
C ALA A 359 19.24 9.38 15.44
N PHE A 360 18.88 9.28 14.16
CA PHE A 360 19.70 8.60 13.16
C PHE A 360 21.06 9.30 12.98
N MET A 361 22.12 8.54 13.18
CA MET A 361 23.51 8.98 12.96
C MET A 361 24.17 8.15 11.86
N TYR A 362 24.95 8.81 11.01
CA TYR A 362 25.79 8.16 10.00
C TYR A 362 26.69 7.07 10.60
N GLN A 363 26.70 5.91 9.95
CA GLN A 363 27.58 4.77 10.27
C GLN A 363 28.57 4.49 9.15
N SER A 364 28.07 4.33 7.93
CA SER A 364 28.86 3.94 6.78
C SER A 364 28.15 4.28 5.48
N HIS A 365 28.83 4.05 4.36
CA HIS A 365 28.20 4.05 3.04
C HIS A 365 28.82 2.97 2.14
N GLU A 366 28.11 2.68 1.06
CA GLU A 366 28.57 1.83 -0.03
C GLU A 366 28.16 2.44 -1.38
N ILE A 367 29.07 2.43 -2.35
CA ILE A 367 28.78 2.81 -3.74
C ILE A 367 28.71 1.52 -4.56
N LEU A 368 27.54 1.28 -5.13
CA LEU A 368 27.21 0.10 -5.92
C LEU A 368 27.13 0.48 -7.40
N PRO A 369 27.76 -0.30 -8.31
CA PRO A 369 27.51 -0.16 -9.73
C PRO A 369 26.09 -0.67 -10.04
N GLY A 370 25.40 0.02 -10.95
CA GLY A 370 24.01 -0.30 -11.27
C GLY A 370 23.05 0.08 -10.15
N LYS A 371 21.81 -0.37 -10.27
CA LYS A 371 20.75 -0.11 -9.28
C LYS A 371 20.15 -1.41 -8.76
N PRO A 372 20.21 -1.69 -7.44
CA PRO A 372 19.51 -2.82 -6.84
C PRO A 372 17.99 -2.70 -7.03
N SER A 373 17.31 -3.83 -7.24
CA SER A 373 15.86 -3.89 -7.20
C SER A 373 15.33 -3.70 -5.77
N ILE A 374 14.11 -3.21 -5.65
CA ILE A 374 13.39 -3.08 -4.38
C ILE A 374 12.34 -4.20 -4.32
N PRO A 375 12.58 -5.31 -3.59
CA PRO A 375 11.67 -6.46 -3.63
C PRO A 375 10.25 -6.09 -3.20
N GLY A 376 9.26 -6.43 -4.04
CA GLY A 376 7.85 -6.15 -3.78
C GLY A 376 7.38 -4.75 -4.16
N PHE A 377 8.25 -3.90 -4.74
CA PHE A 377 7.91 -2.55 -5.17
C PHE A 377 8.27 -2.33 -6.64
N PRO A 378 7.46 -1.57 -7.39
CA PRO A 378 7.94 -0.95 -8.62
C PRO A 378 9.04 0.05 -8.30
N ALA A 379 10.06 0.08 -9.13
CA ALA A 379 11.16 1.02 -9.02
C ALA A 379 11.82 1.18 -10.39
N THR A 380 12.54 2.29 -10.57
CA THR A 380 13.45 2.43 -11.69
C THR A 380 14.54 1.35 -11.65
N TYR A 381 15.07 0.97 -12.81
CA TYR A 381 16.09 -0.07 -12.97
C TYR A 381 17.19 0.38 -13.93
N GLY A 382 18.40 -0.15 -13.76
CA GLY A 382 19.51 0.10 -14.68
C GLY A 382 20.74 -0.70 -14.28
N ASN A 383 21.61 -0.96 -15.26
CA ASN A 383 22.86 -1.67 -15.03
C ASN A 383 24.03 -0.69 -14.80
N ASP A 384 25.23 -1.23 -14.55
CA ASP A 384 26.47 -0.47 -14.30
C ASP A 384 26.79 0.63 -15.34
N SER A 385 26.26 0.56 -16.57
CA SER A 385 26.48 1.59 -17.60
C SER A 385 25.57 2.82 -17.48
N ASP A 386 24.42 2.68 -16.82
CA ASP A 386 23.33 3.65 -16.90
C ASP A 386 23.09 4.36 -15.58
N VAL A 387 23.40 3.69 -14.47
CA VAL A 387 23.07 4.14 -13.11
C VAL A 387 24.14 3.69 -12.12
N THR A 388 24.34 4.49 -11.08
CA THR A 388 25.18 4.15 -9.91
C THR A 388 24.39 4.45 -8.65
N THR A 389 24.47 3.59 -7.64
CA THR A 389 23.73 3.74 -6.38
C THR A 389 24.67 3.98 -5.21
N LEU A 390 24.41 5.02 -4.42
CA LEU A 390 24.98 5.22 -3.09
C LEU A 390 23.97 4.74 -2.04
N GLN A 391 24.40 3.87 -1.14
CA GLN A 391 23.64 3.50 0.05
C GLN A 391 24.34 4.05 1.29
N VAL A 392 23.63 4.88 2.06
CA VAL A 392 24.12 5.45 3.32
C VAL A 392 23.43 4.73 4.47
N GLN A 393 24.20 4.16 5.39
CA GLN A 393 23.70 3.48 6.58
C GLN A 393 23.68 4.44 7.76
N LEU A 394 22.52 4.56 8.39
CA LEU A 394 22.30 5.31 9.60
C LEU A 394 21.84 4.37 10.72
N TYR A 395 22.08 4.78 11.96
CA TYR A 395 21.63 4.04 13.14
C TYR A 395 21.21 4.98 14.25
N ASP A 396 20.09 4.66 14.90
CA ASP A 396 19.71 5.24 16.17
C ASP A 396 20.07 4.25 17.29
N ASN A 397 21.09 4.62 18.09
CA ASN A 397 21.61 3.77 19.16
C ASN A 397 20.68 3.70 20.39
N VAL A 398 19.73 4.62 20.53
CA VAL A 398 18.80 4.63 21.67
C VAL A 398 17.65 3.66 21.41
N SER A 399 17.07 3.71 20.21
CA SER A 399 15.93 2.87 19.82
C SER A 399 16.33 1.54 19.16
N ASP A 400 17.63 1.34 18.89
CA ASP A 400 18.16 0.16 18.20
C ASP A 400 17.54 -0.03 16.80
N VAL A 401 17.39 1.08 16.07
CA VAL A 401 16.78 1.14 14.74
C VAL A 401 17.82 1.51 13.69
N GLY A 402 17.94 0.68 12.66
CA GLY A 402 18.79 0.96 11.50
C GLY A 402 18.01 1.59 10.35
N ALA A 403 18.64 2.50 9.61
CA ALA A 403 18.11 3.02 8.36
C ALA A 403 19.14 2.89 7.22
N VAL A 404 18.66 2.60 6.02
CA VAL A 404 19.48 2.60 4.79
C VAL A 404 18.83 3.54 3.79
N LEU A 405 19.48 4.68 3.51
CA LEU A 405 19.07 5.62 2.48
C LEU A 405 19.75 5.24 1.17
N SER A 406 18.96 5.02 0.10
CA SER A 406 19.50 4.71 -1.23
C SER A 406 19.33 5.90 -2.16
N TYR A 407 20.39 6.24 -2.89
CA TYR A 407 20.46 7.33 -3.87
C TYR A 407 20.99 6.76 -5.18
N SER A 408 20.14 6.61 -6.19
CA SER A 408 20.55 6.08 -7.50
C SER A 408 20.55 7.22 -8.52
N ILE A 409 21.72 7.54 -9.07
CA ILE A 409 21.86 8.60 -10.07
C ILE A 409 21.89 8.02 -11.47
N PHE A 410 21.05 8.57 -12.35
CA PHE A 410 21.01 8.27 -13.77
C PHE A 410 21.56 9.48 -14.55
N PRO A 411 22.87 9.52 -14.88
CA PRO A 411 23.53 10.73 -15.35
C PRO A 411 22.88 11.36 -16.59
N LYS A 412 22.56 10.53 -17.58
CA LYS A 412 21.93 10.93 -18.85
C LYS A 412 20.57 11.62 -18.69
N TYR A 413 19.87 11.33 -17.60
CA TYR A 413 18.49 11.79 -17.38
C TYR A 413 18.40 12.88 -16.32
N ASN A 414 19.54 13.36 -15.82
CA ASN A 414 19.63 14.29 -14.70
C ASN A 414 18.71 13.91 -13.52
N ALA A 415 18.63 12.60 -13.26
CA ALA A 415 17.67 12.02 -12.34
C ALA A 415 18.36 11.40 -11.14
N ILE A 416 17.79 11.61 -9.96
CA ILE A 416 18.14 10.93 -8.72
C ILE A 416 16.91 10.22 -8.16
N ALA A 417 17.01 8.89 -8.03
CA ALA A 417 15.99 8.06 -7.42
C ALA A 417 16.36 7.76 -5.97
N ARG A 418 15.47 8.11 -5.04
CA ARG A 418 15.65 7.90 -3.60
C ARG A 418 14.60 6.97 -3.02
N SER A 419 15.03 6.14 -2.09
CA SER A 419 14.15 5.33 -1.24
C SER A 419 14.89 5.04 0.06
N PHE A 420 14.21 4.51 1.06
CA PHE A 420 14.87 4.06 2.27
C PHE A 420 14.25 2.82 2.87
N LYS A 421 15.05 2.11 3.66
CA LYS A 421 14.64 0.96 4.45
C LYS A 421 14.88 1.23 5.93
N ILE A 422 13.89 0.94 6.77
CA ILE A 422 14.01 0.96 8.24
C ILE A 422 14.02 -0.48 8.74
N THR A 423 15.01 -0.83 9.56
CA THR A 423 15.13 -2.16 10.18
C THR A 423 15.06 -2.01 11.69
N ASN A 424 14.10 -2.71 12.31
CA ASN A 424 13.96 -2.76 13.76
C ASN A 424 14.92 -3.83 14.32
N ASN A 425 16.02 -3.42 14.95
CA ASN A 425 16.96 -4.35 15.58
C ASN A 425 16.69 -4.55 17.07
N GLY A 426 15.80 -3.73 17.65
CA GLY A 426 15.35 -3.83 19.03
C GLY A 426 14.50 -5.06 19.33
N THR A 427 13.98 -5.11 20.55
CA THR A 427 13.26 -6.29 21.07
C THR A 427 11.74 -6.18 21.08
N ALA A 428 11.20 -5.01 20.75
CA ALA A 428 9.77 -4.73 20.71
C ALA A 428 9.41 -4.06 19.38
N ASP A 429 8.12 -4.01 19.06
CA ASP A 429 7.67 -3.42 17.81
C ASP A 429 7.87 -1.90 17.80
N ILE A 430 8.11 -1.37 16.61
CA ILE A 430 8.01 0.06 16.31
C ILE A 430 6.88 0.27 15.29
N VAL A 431 6.40 1.51 15.17
CA VAL A 431 5.36 1.88 14.21
C VAL A 431 5.84 3.07 13.38
N ILE A 432 5.81 2.92 12.05
CA ILE A 432 6.12 4.00 11.12
C ILE A 432 4.86 4.84 10.91
N GLU A 433 4.86 6.05 11.45
CA GLU A 433 3.76 7.02 11.38
C GLU A 433 3.91 8.01 10.21
N ARG A 434 5.14 8.20 9.71
CA ARG A 434 5.41 9.00 8.51
C ARG A 434 6.61 8.46 7.75
N ALA A 435 6.52 8.45 6.43
CA ALA A 435 7.60 8.00 5.55
C ALA A 435 7.63 8.79 4.23
N ALA A 436 8.41 9.88 4.19
CA ALA A 436 8.70 10.65 2.99
C ALA A 436 9.90 10.04 2.25
N SER A 437 9.66 9.42 1.10
CA SER A 437 10.67 8.78 0.25
C SER A 437 11.74 9.75 -0.28
N PHE A 438 11.39 11.03 -0.40
CA PHE A 438 12.31 12.11 -0.75
C PHE A 438 12.20 13.26 0.25
N SER A 439 13.34 13.84 0.63
CA SER A 439 13.42 15.08 1.40
C SER A 439 14.63 15.91 1.00
N PHE A 440 14.44 17.17 0.63
CA PHE A 440 15.55 18.07 0.36
C PHE A 440 15.23 19.48 0.86
N ASP A 441 16.20 20.11 1.52
CA ASP A 441 16.09 21.48 2.01
C ASP A 441 16.82 22.44 1.05
N PHE A 442 16.04 23.24 0.32
CA PHE A 442 16.56 24.30 -0.53
C PHE A 442 16.99 25.53 0.29
N PRO A 443 17.99 26.29 -0.19
CA PRO A 443 18.35 27.57 0.41
C PRO A 443 17.20 28.59 0.31
N ASN A 444 17.36 29.76 0.93
CA ASN A 444 16.36 30.83 0.93
C ASN A 444 16.22 31.46 -0.46
N LEU A 445 15.44 30.81 -1.32
CA LEU A 445 15.08 31.21 -2.67
C LEU A 445 13.55 31.27 -2.78
N ASP A 446 13.07 32.07 -3.72
CA ASP A 446 11.65 32.14 -4.03
C ASP A 446 11.27 31.05 -5.03
N PHE A 447 10.29 30.24 -4.65
CA PHE A 447 9.76 29.16 -5.48
C PHE A 447 8.27 29.34 -5.73
N GLU A 448 7.85 28.80 -6.86
CA GLU A 448 6.47 28.43 -7.16
C GLU A 448 6.39 26.92 -7.35
N VAL A 449 5.30 26.32 -6.88
CA VAL A 449 4.95 24.93 -7.14
C VAL A 449 3.98 24.84 -8.31
N ILE A 450 4.24 23.91 -9.22
CA ILE A 450 3.28 23.43 -10.21
C ILE A 450 2.78 22.08 -9.75
N GLU A 451 1.46 21.98 -9.61
CA GLU A 451 0.75 20.79 -9.11
C GLU A 451 -0.33 20.36 -10.09
N PRO A 452 -0.31 19.09 -10.53
CA PRO A 452 -1.45 18.47 -11.20
C PRO A 452 -2.55 18.11 -10.17
N HIS A 453 -3.76 18.58 -10.42
CA HIS A 453 -4.97 18.30 -9.64
C HIS A 453 -6.14 17.99 -10.58
N GLY A 454 -7.24 17.46 -10.04
CA GLY A 454 -8.40 17.14 -10.85
C GLY A 454 -9.55 16.52 -10.08
N ASP A 455 -10.40 15.82 -10.83
CA ASP A 455 -11.45 14.93 -10.36
C ASP A 455 -11.74 13.95 -11.52
N TRP A 456 -12.66 12.99 -11.33
CA TRP A 456 -13.17 12.15 -12.41
C TRP A 456 -13.61 13.01 -13.59
N SER A 457 -13.18 12.64 -14.81
CA SER A 457 -13.48 13.35 -16.05
C SER A 457 -12.81 14.74 -16.18
N HIS A 458 -11.90 15.09 -15.25
CA HIS A 458 -11.20 16.38 -15.23
C HIS A 458 -9.79 16.29 -14.62
N GLU A 459 -9.08 15.21 -14.94
CA GLU A 459 -7.77 14.87 -14.35
C GLU A 459 -6.64 15.79 -14.82
N MET A 460 -5.56 15.87 -14.02
CA MET A 460 -4.27 16.47 -14.41
C MET A 460 -4.32 17.96 -14.83
N ASN A 461 -5.34 18.71 -14.43
CA ASN A 461 -5.31 20.16 -14.52
C ASN A 461 -4.15 20.74 -13.68
N THR A 462 -3.55 21.83 -14.14
CA THR A 462 -2.33 22.35 -13.50
C THR A 462 -2.60 23.67 -12.81
N VAL A 463 -2.20 23.77 -11.54
CA VAL A 463 -2.16 25.04 -10.82
C VAL A 463 -0.70 25.42 -10.54
N ARG A 464 -0.39 26.71 -10.64
CA ARG A 464 0.92 27.28 -10.28
C ARG A 464 0.76 28.24 -9.12
N ARG A 465 1.45 28.00 -8.01
CA ARG A 465 1.28 28.75 -6.75
C ARG A 465 2.61 29.15 -6.16
N LYS A 466 2.72 30.37 -5.64
CA LYS A 466 3.89 30.81 -4.86
C LYS A 466 3.98 30.02 -3.55
N ILE A 467 5.19 29.62 -3.18
CA ILE A 467 5.50 29.04 -1.87
C ILE A 467 5.80 30.17 -0.88
N ASP A 468 4.88 30.39 0.05
CA ASP A 468 5.01 31.34 1.16
C ASP A 468 5.36 30.61 2.47
N TYR A 469 5.69 31.38 3.51
CA TYR A 469 5.98 30.85 4.85
C TYR A 469 4.83 29.97 5.37
N GLY A 470 5.19 28.81 5.92
CA GLY A 470 4.24 27.76 6.30
C GLY A 470 4.32 26.57 5.36
N GLU A 471 3.25 25.79 5.34
CA GLU A 471 3.15 24.53 4.58
C GLU A 471 2.18 24.69 3.41
N THR A 472 2.60 24.24 2.23
CA THR A 472 1.74 23.92 1.10
C THR A 472 1.76 22.40 0.93
N SER A 473 0.61 21.75 1.06
CA SER A 473 0.49 20.29 0.97
C SER A 473 -0.68 19.86 0.11
N PHE A 474 -0.50 18.75 -0.60
CA PHE A 474 -1.55 18.05 -1.32
C PHE A 474 -1.30 16.55 -1.19
N ARG A 475 -2.38 15.78 -1.16
CA ARG A 475 -2.36 14.36 -0.80
C ARG A 475 -3.56 13.66 -1.39
N SER A 476 -3.44 12.35 -1.55
CA SER A 476 -4.60 11.50 -1.78
C SER A 476 -4.94 10.67 -0.54
N THR A 477 -6.24 10.64 -0.23
CA THR A 477 -6.84 9.76 0.80
C THR A 477 -7.81 8.76 0.16
N GLU A 478 -7.69 8.50 -1.14
CA GLU A 478 -8.60 7.60 -1.87
C GLU A 478 -8.17 6.12 -1.77
N GLY A 479 -7.09 5.84 -1.03
CA GLY A 479 -6.42 4.52 -1.00
C GLY A 479 -5.47 4.29 -2.18
N TYR A 480 -5.62 5.08 -3.24
CA TYR A 480 -4.81 5.08 -4.46
C TYR A 480 -4.12 6.43 -4.68
N ALA A 481 -3.36 6.58 -5.77
CA ALA A 481 -2.86 7.87 -6.23
C ALA A 481 -4.03 8.87 -6.41
N GLY A 482 -5.12 8.46 -7.05
CA GLY A 482 -6.39 9.17 -7.11
C GLY A 482 -6.50 10.17 -8.25
N HIS A 483 -7.72 10.66 -8.52
CA HIS A 483 -7.99 11.70 -9.53
C HIS A 483 -7.68 13.10 -9.03
N THR A 484 -7.80 13.30 -7.71
CA THR A 484 -7.79 14.61 -7.06
C THR A 484 -6.43 15.30 -7.13
N HIS A 485 -5.35 14.54 -6.93
CA HIS A 485 -3.97 15.00 -7.04
C HIS A 485 -3.11 13.88 -7.62
N ASN A 486 -2.14 14.22 -8.47
CA ASN A 486 -1.14 13.25 -8.91
C ASN A 486 0.04 13.22 -7.92
N PRO A 487 0.72 12.08 -7.70
CA PRO A 487 1.92 11.98 -6.86
C PRO A 487 3.17 12.63 -7.48
N PHE A 488 2.99 13.81 -8.07
CA PHE A 488 4.00 14.61 -8.75
C PHE A 488 3.85 16.09 -8.42
N TYR A 489 4.97 16.80 -8.30
CA TYR A 489 4.99 18.25 -8.37
C TYR A 489 6.31 18.78 -8.92
N MET A 490 6.30 20.05 -9.31
CA MET A 490 7.50 20.75 -9.79
C MET A 490 7.73 22.05 -9.02
N LEU A 491 8.96 22.29 -8.60
CA LEU A 491 9.40 23.58 -8.07
C LEU A 491 10.08 24.39 -9.17
N THR A 492 9.76 25.66 -9.26
CA THR A 492 10.26 26.59 -10.28
C THR A 492 10.46 27.99 -9.71
N SER A 493 11.20 28.86 -10.40
CA SER A 493 11.12 30.31 -10.16
C SER A 493 9.91 30.90 -10.89
N SER A 494 9.43 32.09 -10.51
CA SER A 494 8.35 32.77 -11.25
C SER A 494 8.68 33.12 -12.70
N SER A 495 9.98 33.16 -13.05
CA SER A 495 10.46 33.42 -14.41
C SER A 495 10.59 32.18 -15.28
N THR A 496 10.50 30.97 -14.70
CA THR A 496 10.65 29.71 -15.42
C THR A 496 9.45 29.49 -16.35
N THR A 497 9.74 29.13 -17.61
CA THR A 497 8.78 28.81 -18.68
C THR A 497 8.90 27.35 -19.10
N GLU A 498 8.15 26.92 -20.13
CA GLU A 498 8.30 25.60 -20.75
C GLU A 498 9.72 25.32 -21.29
N ASN A 499 10.48 26.36 -21.65
CA ASN A 499 11.75 26.20 -22.36
C ASN A 499 12.92 27.02 -21.78
N SER A 500 12.75 27.65 -20.62
CA SER A 500 13.81 28.44 -19.98
C SER A 500 13.63 28.50 -18.47
N GLY A 501 14.74 28.68 -17.75
CA GLY A 501 14.77 28.73 -16.28
C GLY A 501 14.93 27.36 -15.64
N GLU A 502 15.21 27.37 -14.34
CA GLU A 502 15.41 26.15 -13.57
C GLU A 502 14.09 25.56 -13.09
N ALA A 503 14.04 24.22 -13.08
CA ALA A 503 12.90 23.45 -12.61
C ALA A 503 13.36 22.13 -11.97
N TRP A 504 12.69 21.73 -10.89
CA TRP A 504 12.90 20.48 -10.17
C TRP A 504 11.57 19.73 -10.09
N GLY A 505 11.46 18.58 -10.76
CA GLY A 505 10.28 17.74 -10.68
C GLY A 505 10.47 16.56 -9.75
N PHE A 506 9.49 16.24 -8.92
CA PHE A 506 9.49 15.15 -7.95
C PHE A 506 8.31 14.23 -8.21
N ASN A 507 8.53 12.95 -8.49
CA ASN A 507 7.48 11.96 -8.73
C ASN A 507 7.64 10.73 -7.83
N LEU A 508 6.56 10.27 -7.21
CA LEU A 508 6.57 9.05 -6.40
C LEU A 508 6.24 7.82 -7.27
N VAL A 509 7.09 6.79 -7.22
CA VAL A 509 6.85 5.49 -7.85
C VAL A 509 5.96 4.66 -6.92
N TRP A 510 4.69 5.06 -6.83
CA TRP A 510 3.69 4.52 -5.92
C TRP A 510 2.27 4.75 -6.43
N SER A 511 1.39 3.78 -6.22
CA SER A 511 0.00 3.79 -6.72
C SER A 511 -1.04 3.91 -5.62
N GLY A 512 -0.59 4.05 -4.38
CA GLY A 512 -1.42 4.22 -3.20
C GLY A 512 -1.56 5.68 -2.77
N SER A 513 -2.19 5.88 -1.62
CA SER A 513 -2.23 7.19 -0.97
C SER A 513 -0.83 7.76 -0.72
N PHE A 514 -0.66 9.04 -1.02
CA PHE A 514 0.60 9.77 -0.94
C PHE A 514 0.39 11.14 -0.30
N GLU A 515 1.48 11.76 0.15
CA GLU A 515 1.53 13.18 0.46
C GLU A 515 2.74 13.82 -0.22
N ALA A 516 2.52 14.99 -0.80
CA ALA A 516 3.56 15.94 -1.19
C ALA A 516 3.42 17.19 -0.32
N ALA A 517 4.52 17.60 0.32
CA ALA A 517 4.53 18.73 1.23
C ALA A 517 5.75 19.62 0.95
N ILE A 518 5.51 20.93 0.90
CA ILE A 518 6.54 21.94 0.68
C ILE A 518 6.40 22.96 1.80
N GLN A 519 7.45 23.12 2.60
CA GLN A 519 7.42 23.99 3.77
C GLN A 519 8.47 25.08 3.65
N ARG A 520 8.05 26.35 3.60
CA ARG A 520 8.97 27.47 3.80
C ARG A 520 9.01 27.84 5.28
N THR A 521 10.21 27.84 5.82
CA THR A 521 10.45 27.89 7.27
C THR A 521 10.92 29.28 7.69
N SER A 522 10.98 29.57 8.99
CA SER A 522 11.24 30.94 9.50
C SER A 522 12.60 31.51 9.08
N ASN A 523 13.60 30.66 8.85
CA ASN A 523 14.91 31.05 8.34
C ASN A 523 14.93 31.27 6.80
N GLY A 524 13.80 31.02 6.12
CA GLY A 524 13.61 31.21 4.69
C GLY A 524 13.89 29.97 3.84
N TYR A 525 14.49 28.90 4.39
CA TYR A 525 14.70 27.65 3.67
C TYR A 525 13.37 26.98 3.29
N VAL A 526 13.40 26.24 2.19
CA VAL A 526 12.24 25.52 1.64
C VAL A 526 12.51 24.02 1.67
N ARG A 527 11.77 23.30 2.51
CA ARG A 527 11.80 21.84 2.60
C ARG A 527 10.82 21.23 1.61
N ALA A 528 11.29 20.38 0.71
CA ALA A 528 10.50 19.65 -0.27
C ALA A 528 10.41 18.16 0.13
N LEU A 529 9.20 17.62 0.22
CA LEU A 529 8.91 16.26 0.68
C LEU A 529 7.93 15.56 -0.28
N ILE A 530 8.12 14.26 -0.49
CA ILE A 530 7.10 13.38 -1.10
C ILE A 530 7.22 11.94 -0.57
N GLY A 531 6.10 11.29 -0.28
CA GLY A 531 6.06 9.89 0.14
C GLY A 531 4.67 9.41 0.55
N LEU A 532 4.62 8.45 1.48
CA LEU A 532 3.36 7.87 1.96
C LEU A 532 2.51 8.90 2.70
N ASN A 533 1.19 8.87 2.52
CA ASN A 533 0.25 9.70 3.27
C ASN A 533 0.23 9.26 4.75
N PRO A 534 0.57 10.13 5.72
CA PRO A 534 0.54 9.80 7.14
C PRO A 534 -0.83 9.34 7.66
N LEU A 535 -1.93 9.81 7.05
CA LEU A 535 -3.29 9.43 7.46
C LEU A 535 -3.61 7.96 7.17
N HIS A 536 -2.93 7.39 6.17
CA HIS A 536 -2.99 5.98 5.79
C HIS A 536 -1.68 5.25 6.13
N ALA A 537 -0.82 5.90 6.92
CA ALA A 537 0.34 5.29 7.56
C ALA A 537 -0.02 4.87 8.99
N SER A 538 0.89 4.12 9.62
CA SER A 538 0.84 3.45 10.93
C SER A 538 1.22 1.98 10.73
N ILE A 539 2.45 1.79 10.25
CA ILE A 539 2.96 0.51 9.76
C ILE A 539 3.82 -0.12 10.85
N ARG A 540 3.32 -1.22 11.43
CA ARG A 540 4.04 -1.98 12.46
C ARG A 540 5.23 -2.72 11.86
N VAL A 541 6.40 -2.53 12.47
CA VAL A 541 7.64 -3.25 12.14
C VAL A 541 8.10 -4.05 13.36
N THR A 542 8.00 -5.38 13.24
CA THR A 542 8.39 -6.29 14.32
C THR A 542 9.90 -6.42 14.46
N PRO A 543 10.43 -6.86 15.62
CA PRO A 543 11.84 -7.17 15.80
C PRO A 543 12.42 -8.03 14.69
N GLY A 544 13.53 -7.58 14.09
CA GLY A 544 14.23 -8.24 12.98
C GLY A 544 13.58 -8.05 11.59
N SER A 545 12.41 -7.42 11.51
CA SER A 545 11.75 -7.08 10.25
C SER A 545 12.18 -5.71 9.72
N SER A 546 11.75 -5.38 8.50
CA SER A 546 12.03 -4.08 7.91
C SER A 546 10.81 -3.49 7.21
N PHE A 547 10.70 -2.17 7.29
CA PHE A 547 9.84 -1.35 6.44
C PHE A 547 10.65 -0.85 5.24
N GLN A 548 10.02 -0.77 4.08
CA GLN A 548 10.59 -0.23 2.85
C GLN A 548 9.68 0.89 2.36
N ALA A 549 10.22 2.09 2.18
CA ALA A 549 9.51 3.18 1.52
C ALA A 549 9.49 2.98 -0.01
N PRO A 550 8.43 3.40 -0.72
CA PRO A 550 8.46 3.42 -2.18
C PRO A 550 9.57 4.35 -2.68
N GLU A 551 9.96 4.20 -3.94
CA GLU A 551 10.93 5.09 -4.56
C GLU A 551 10.30 6.43 -4.93
N ALA A 552 11.04 7.52 -4.76
CA ALA A 552 10.74 8.82 -5.34
C ALA A 552 11.87 9.21 -6.30
N VAL A 553 11.50 9.66 -7.50
CA VAL A 553 12.44 10.16 -8.50
C VAL A 553 12.38 11.68 -8.47
N ALA A 554 13.55 12.33 -8.49
CA ALA A 554 13.67 13.75 -8.70
C ALA A 554 14.52 14.03 -9.95
N VAL A 555 14.10 15.01 -10.74
CA VAL A 555 14.75 15.42 -11.99
C VAL A 555 14.97 16.92 -11.97
N TYR A 556 16.17 17.35 -12.39
CA TYR A 556 16.52 18.75 -12.57
C TYR A 556 16.71 19.11 -14.04
N SER A 557 16.30 20.33 -14.41
CA SER A 557 16.59 20.93 -15.71
C SER A 557 16.79 22.43 -15.59
N ALA A 558 17.84 22.94 -16.23
CA ALA A 558 18.05 24.37 -16.47
C ALA A 558 17.31 24.90 -17.73
N SER A 559 16.62 24.01 -18.45
CA SER A 559 15.95 24.28 -19.73
C SER A 559 14.41 24.32 -19.60
N GLY A 560 13.91 24.77 -18.45
CA GLY A 560 12.48 24.94 -18.17
C GLY A 560 11.71 23.66 -17.87
N ILE A 561 10.40 23.81 -17.71
CA ILE A 561 9.42 22.77 -17.35
C ILE A 561 9.45 21.62 -18.38
N GLY A 562 9.48 21.94 -19.68
CA GLY A 562 9.54 20.95 -20.75
C GLY A 562 10.83 20.13 -20.74
N GLY A 563 11.94 20.69 -20.25
CA GLY A 563 13.18 19.95 -20.04
C GLY A 563 13.02 18.86 -18.98
N VAL A 564 12.38 19.17 -17.85
CA VAL A 564 12.06 18.18 -16.81
C VAL A 564 11.16 17.08 -17.37
N SER A 565 10.09 17.44 -18.11
CA SER A 565 9.18 16.44 -18.69
C SER A 565 9.89 15.49 -19.63
N ARG A 566 10.70 15.99 -20.58
CA ARG A 566 11.42 15.12 -21.54
C ARG A 566 12.39 14.16 -20.83
N LEU A 567 13.07 14.62 -19.79
CA LEU A 567 13.95 13.77 -18.97
C LEU A 567 13.16 12.67 -18.25
N TYR A 568 11.99 12.98 -17.67
CA TYR A 568 11.09 11.96 -17.12
C TYR A 568 10.58 10.98 -18.18
N HIS A 569 10.15 11.48 -19.34
CA HIS A 569 9.63 10.66 -20.43
C HIS A 569 10.68 9.64 -20.90
N ASP A 570 11.91 10.09 -21.10
CA ASP A 570 13.00 9.23 -21.51
C ASP A 570 13.42 8.27 -20.38
N LEU A 571 13.51 8.74 -19.13
CA LEU A 571 13.82 7.88 -18.00
C LEU A 571 12.77 6.77 -17.87
N TYR A 572 11.48 7.11 -17.93
CA TYR A 572 10.41 6.13 -17.70
C TYR A 572 10.25 5.12 -18.83
N ARG A 573 10.47 5.53 -20.08
CA ARG A 573 10.51 4.59 -21.21
C ARG A 573 11.67 3.60 -21.09
N ASN A 574 12.84 4.04 -20.65
CA ASN A 574 14.06 3.22 -20.69
C ASN A 574 14.37 2.48 -19.37
N HIS A 575 13.92 3.01 -18.25
CA HIS A 575 14.37 2.61 -16.91
C HIS A 575 13.23 2.46 -15.89
N LEU A 576 11.95 2.51 -16.27
CA LEU A 576 10.83 2.23 -15.36
C LEU A 576 9.87 1.20 -15.95
N SER A 577 9.30 1.49 -17.12
CA SER A 577 8.33 0.60 -17.75
C SER A 577 9.05 -0.59 -18.37
N ARG A 578 8.84 -1.78 -17.79
CA ARG A 578 9.56 -3.00 -18.19
C ARG A 578 8.89 -3.79 -19.31
N HIS A 579 7.69 -3.36 -19.73
CA HIS A 579 6.91 -4.09 -20.72
C HIS A 579 7.57 -3.97 -22.10
N LYS A 580 7.63 -5.07 -22.87
CA LYS A 580 8.27 -5.07 -24.20
C LYS A 580 7.67 -4.03 -25.15
N ALA A 581 6.36 -3.82 -25.02
CA ALA A 581 5.62 -2.94 -25.88
C ALA A 581 5.88 -1.45 -25.58
N THR A 582 6.64 -1.08 -24.53
CA THR A 582 6.98 0.33 -24.23
C THR A 582 7.58 1.09 -25.41
N HIS A 583 8.33 0.40 -26.29
CA HIS A 583 8.95 0.97 -27.48
C HIS A 583 8.29 0.52 -28.80
N GLU A 584 7.17 -0.20 -28.72
CA GLU A 584 6.43 -0.68 -29.89
C GLU A 584 5.23 0.23 -30.19
N THR A 585 4.89 0.36 -31.46
CA THR A 585 3.64 1.01 -31.88
C THR A 585 2.43 0.25 -31.34
N ARG A 586 1.34 0.98 -31.07
CA ARG A 586 0.09 0.38 -30.58
C ARG A 586 -0.82 0.00 -31.74
N PRO A 587 -1.55 -1.13 -31.64
CA PRO A 587 -2.63 -1.39 -32.58
C PRO A 587 -3.71 -0.32 -32.40
N ILE A 588 -4.23 0.22 -33.50
CA ILE A 588 -5.41 1.09 -33.45
C ILE A 588 -6.59 0.24 -32.99
N LEU A 589 -7.18 0.61 -31.86
CA LEU A 589 -8.20 -0.19 -31.21
C LEU A 589 -9.61 0.40 -31.36
N LEU A 590 -10.63 -0.45 -31.23
CA LEU A 590 -12.00 -0.05 -30.96
C LEU A 590 -12.46 -0.67 -29.64
N ASN A 591 -12.92 0.15 -28.70
CA ASN A 591 -13.50 -0.30 -27.44
C ASN A 591 -15.04 -0.26 -27.52
N SER A 592 -15.70 -1.31 -27.03
CA SER A 592 -17.16 -1.46 -27.14
C SER A 592 -18.00 -0.64 -26.15
N TRP A 593 -17.40 0.01 -25.14
CA TRP A 593 -18.13 0.60 -24.01
C TRP A 593 -19.11 1.71 -24.44
N GLU A 594 -18.64 2.81 -25.04
CA GLU A 594 -19.54 3.90 -25.46
C GLU A 594 -20.49 3.51 -26.60
N GLY A 595 -20.17 2.44 -27.35
CA GLY A 595 -20.99 1.96 -28.47
C GLY A 595 -22.11 0.98 -28.07
N LEU A 596 -21.84 0.06 -27.14
CA LEU A 596 -22.76 -1.02 -26.77
C LEU A 596 -23.17 -1.03 -25.29
N ALA A 597 -22.36 -0.44 -24.40
CA ALA A 597 -22.49 -0.58 -22.95
C ALA A 597 -22.74 -2.06 -22.56
N PHE A 598 -23.79 -2.35 -21.80
CA PHE A 598 -24.13 -3.72 -21.38
C PHE A 598 -24.82 -4.57 -22.45
N ASN A 599 -25.14 -4.02 -23.63
CA ASN A 599 -25.83 -4.73 -24.72
C ASN A 599 -24.86 -5.57 -25.58
N ILE A 600 -24.07 -6.42 -24.92
CA ILE A 600 -23.10 -7.31 -25.54
C ILE A 600 -23.55 -8.77 -25.47
N ASN A 601 -23.28 -9.52 -26.54
CA ASN A 601 -23.40 -10.98 -26.66
C ASN A 601 -22.45 -11.45 -27.78
N ASP A 602 -22.29 -12.76 -27.93
CA ASP A 602 -21.40 -13.35 -28.94
C ASP A 602 -21.60 -12.77 -30.35
N THR A 603 -22.85 -12.65 -30.80
CA THR A 603 -23.24 -12.20 -32.13
C THR A 603 -22.94 -10.70 -32.30
N ALA A 604 -23.28 -9.88 -31.31
CA ALA A 604 -23.03 -8.45 -31.33
C ALA A 604 -21.53 -8.15 -31.41
N VAL A 605 -20.70 -8.89 -30.65
CA VAL A 605 -19.24 -8.69 -30.65
C VAL A 605 -18.60 -9.18 -31.95
N VAL A 606 -19.06 -10.30 -32.53
CA VAL A 606 -18.61 -10.77 -33.84
C VAL A 606 -18.97 -9.78 -34.95
N ASN A 607 -20.18 -9.22 -34.94
CA ASN A 607 -20.58 -8.20 -35.90
C ASN A 607 -19.73 -6.93 -35.76
N LEU A 608 -19.55 -6.46 -34.53
CA LEU A 608 -18.70 -5.30 -34.24
C LEU A 608 -17.25 -5.55 -34.70
N ALA A 609 -16.73 -6.77 -34.58
CA ALA A 609 -15.40 -7.13 -35.09
C ALA A 609 -15.31 -7.03 -36.61
N GLY A 610 -16.33 -7.49 -37.34
CA GLY A 610 -16.42 -7.35 -38.79
C GLY A 610 -16.44 -5.88 -39.22
N GLU A 611 -17.35 -5.10 -38.63
CA GLU A 611 -17.45 -3.66 -38.87
C GLU A 611 -16.14 -2.93 -38.55
N SER A 612 -15.49 -3.28 -37.43
CA SER A 612 -14.20 -2.71 -37.03
C SER A 612 -13.08 -3.06 -38.02
N ALA A 613 -13.02 -4.31 -38.46
CA ALA A 613 -12.02 -4.76 -39.43
C ALA A 613 -12.19 -4.08 -40.79
N ASP A 614 -13.42 -3.86 -41.24
CA ASP A 614 -13.75 -3.10 -42.47
C ASP A 614 -13.30 -1.64 -42.38
N LEU A 615 -13.28 -1.07 -41.17
CA LEU A 615 -12.76 0.28 -40.89
C LEU A 615 -11.23 0.33 -40.68
N GLY A 616 -10.54 -0.81 -40.70
CA GLY A 616 -9.10 -0.92 -40.49
C GLY A 616 -8.64 -0.92 -39.04
N ILE A 617 -9.55 -1.21 -38.10
CA ILE A 617 -9.21 -1.38 -36.68
C ILE A 617 -8.45 -2.70 -36.48
N GLU A 618 -7.36 -2.63 -35.71
CA GLU A 618 -6.41 -3.73 -35.52
C GLU A 618 -6.65 -4.52 -34.23
N LEU A 619 -7.38 -3.95 -33.27
CA LEU A 619 -7.71 -4.56 -31.98
C LEU A 619 -9.15 -4.21 -31.57
N LEU A 620 -9.99 -5.23 -31.38
CA LEU A 620 -11.30 -5.06 -30.75
C LEU A 620 -11.20 -5.35 -29.25
N VAL A 621 -11.70 -4.43 -28.42
CA VAL A 621 -11.79 -4.60 -26.95
C VAL A 621 -13.24 -4.76 -26.55
N GLN A 622 -13.58 -5.94 -26.02
CA GLN A 622 -14.86 -6.20 -25.36
C GLN A 622 -14.81 -5.68 -23.92
N ASP A 623 -15.57 -4.62 -23.65
CA ASP A 623 -15.61 -3.95 -22.35
C ASP A 623 -16.62 -4.62 -21.37
N ASP A 624 -17.03 -3.94 -20.30
CA ASP A 624 -17.90 -4.45 -19.22
C ASP A 624 -19.21 -5.09 -19.74
N GLY A 625 -19.73 -6.09 -19.00
CA GLY A 625 -21.04 -6.71 -19.26
C GLY A 625 -21.03 -8.18 -19.69
N TRP A 626 -19.86 -8.83 -19.71
CA TRP A 626 -19.69 -10.15 -20.33
C TRP A 626 -19.79 -11.34 -19.35
N PHE A 627 -19.74 -11.06 -18.05
CA PHE A 627 -19.56 -12.05 -17.00
C PHE A 627 -20.78 -12.15 -16.05
N GLY A 628 -20.70 -13.08 -15.09
CA GLY A 628 -21.74 -13.37 -14.11
C GLY A 628 -22.70 -14.45 -14.59
N VAL A 629 -22.91 -15.49 -13.77
CA VAL A 629 -23.83 -16.61 -14.06
C VAL A 629 -25.11 -16.47 -13.25
N GLU A 630 -25.01 -16.53 -11.92
CA GLU A 630 -26.15 -16.33 -11.01
C GLU A 630 -26.58 -14.86 -10.96
N TYR A 631 -25.59 -13.96 -10.94
CA TYR A 631 -25.78 -12.51 -10.96
C TYR A 631 -25.16 -11.92 -12.25
N PRO A 632 -25.85 -12.02 -13.40
CA PRO A 632 -25.30 -11.60 -14.68
C PRO A 632 -25.05 -10.09 -14.72
N ARG A 633 -23.88 -9.69 -15.24
CA ARG A 633 -23.45 -8.29 -15.41
C ARG A 633 -24.25 -7.60 -16.52
N ASN A 634 -25.51 -7.26 -16.22
CA ASN A 634 -26.41 -6.52 -17.11
C ASN A 634 -26.53 -5.04 -16.73
N ASN A 635 -25.96 -4.65 -15.59
CA ASN A 635 -25.80 -3.28 -15.11
C ASN A 635 -24.68 -3.25 -14.05
N ASP A 636 -24.39 -2.06 -13.52
CA ASP A 636 -23.29 -1.84 -12.59
C ASP A 636 -23.49 -2.43 -11.17
N SER A 637 -24.71 -2.90 -10.84
CA SER A 637 -25.07 -3.38 -9.50
C SER A 637 -24.94 -4.89 -9.28
N LEU A 638 -24.52 -5.63 -10.32
CA LEU A 638 -24.47 -7.10 -10.34
C LEU A 638 -23.12 -7.60 -10.85
N GLY A 639 -22.69 -8.76 -10.35
CA GLY A 639 -21.72 -9.63 -11.03
C GLY A 639 -20.23 -9.34 -10.83
N LEU A 640 -19.80 -8.17 -10.33
CA LEU A 640 -18.38 -7.99 -9.97
C LEU A 640 -18.00 -9.01 -8.90
N GLY A 641 -16.90 -9.73 -9.14
CA GLY A 641 -16.49 -10.92 -8.39
C GLY A 641 -16.76 -12.24 -9.13
N ASP A 642 -17.73 -12.27 -10.04
CA ASP A 642 -18.19 -13.48 -10.72
C ASP A 642 -17.68 -13.55 -12.17
N TRP A 643 -16.37 -13.77 -12.32
CA TRP A 643 -15.64 -13.70 -13.60
C TRP A 643 -15.74 -14.96 -14.47
N THR A 644 -16.97 -15.42 -14.70
CA THR A 644 -17.31 -16.51 -15.63
C THR A 644 -18.23 -15.94 -16.71
N PRO A 645 -18.06 -16.28 -18.01
CA PRO A 645 -18.91 -15.74 -19.07
C PRO A 645 -20.39 -16.00 -18.80
N ASN A 646 -21.24 -14.99 -19.02
CA ASN A 646 -22.68 -15.11 -18.84
C ASN A 646 -23.25 -16.06 -19.92
N PRO A 647 -23.79 -17.24 -19.55
CA PRO A 647 -24.24 -18.24 -20.53
C PRO A 647 -25.48 -17.79 -21.33
N ALA A 648 -26.21 -16.76 -20.90
CA ALA A 648 -27.31 -16.19 -21.68
C ALA A 648 -26.80 -15.28 -22.82
N LYS A 649 -25.59 -14.71 -22.68
CA LYS A 649 -24.94 -13.85 -23.68
C LYS A 649 -23.87 -14.59 -24.49
N PHE A 650 -23.25 -15.60 -23.89
CA PHE A 650 -22.12 -16.37 -24.43
C PHE A 650 -22.32 -17.86 -24.10
N PRO A 651 -23.29 -18.55 -24.75
CA PRO A 651 -23.71 -19.91 -24.39
C PRO A 651 -22.59 -20.96 -24.46
N ASP A 652 -21.62 -20.77 -25.36
CA ASP A 652 -20.48 -21.68 -25.56
C ASP A 652 -19.17 -21.15 -24.94
N GLY A 653 -19.25 -20.13 -24.08
CA GLY A 653 -18.10 -19.49 -23.45
C GLY A 653 -17.32 -18.54 -24.37
N LEU A 654 -16.12 -18.13 -23.96
CA LEU A 654 -15.32 -17.11 -24.68
C LEU A 654 -14.69 -17.62 -25.98
N LYS A 655 -14.21 -18.86 -25.98
CA LYS A 655 -13.33 -19.36 -27.04
C LYS A 655 -13.97 -19.35 -28.44
N PRO A 656 -15.21 -19.85 -28.66
CA PRO A 656 -15.72 -20.06 -30.02
C PRO A 656 -15.87 -18.78 -30.83
N TYR A 657 -16.46 -17.73 -30.24
CA TYR A 657 -16.66 -16.46 -30.95
C TYR A 657 -15.35 -15.66 -31.07
N ILE A 658 -14.45 -15.74 -30.07
CA ILE A 658 -13.13 -15.10 -30.17
C ILE A 658 -12.28 -15.78 -31.27
N ASP A 659 -12.32 -17.12 -31.37
CA ASP A 659 -11.67 -17.87 -32.47
C ASP A 659 -12.23 -17.50 -33.84
N GLN A 660 -13.48 -17.04 -33.93
CA GLN A 660 -14.07 -16.50 -35.15
C GLN A 660 -13.54 -15.09 -35.44
N ILE A 661 -13.48 -14.22 -34.42
CA ILE A 661 -13.00 -12.84 -34.52
C ILE A 661 -11.56 -12.80 -35.00
N VAL A 662 -10.65 -13.57 -34.38
CA VAL A 662 -9.21 -13.55 -34.72
C VAL A 662 -8.87 -14.22 -36.05
N LYS A 663 -9.88 -14.49 -36.90
CA LYS A 663 -9.74 -14.93 -38.30
C LYS A 663 -10.27 -13.88 -39.29
N ILE A 664 -10.82 -12.77 -38.80
CA ILE A 664 -11.29 -11.66 -39.64
C ILE A 664 -10.07 -10.82 -40.00
N ASP A 665 -9.78 -10.71 -41.30
CA ASP A 665 -8.68 -9.88 -41.80
C ASP A 665 -9.04 -8.39 -41.70
N VAL A 666 -8.10 -7.59 -41.23
CA VAL A 666 -8.21 -6.13 -41.17
C VAL A 666 -8.03 -5.56 -42.58
N VAL A 667 -8.89 -4.62 -42.97
CA VAL A 667 -8.81 -3.88 -44.24
C VAL A 667 -7.91 -2.66 -44.08
N ASN A 668 -7.09 -2.36 -45.08
CA ASN A 668 -6.41 -1.08 -45.14
C ASN A 668 -7.44 0.02 -45.46
N ALA A 669 -7.76 0.87 -44.48
CA ALA A 669 -8.79 1.91 -44.65
C ALA A 669 -8.51 2.87 -45.82
N SER A 670 -7.25 3.06 -46.23
CA SER A 670 -6.88 3.94 -47.36
C SER A 670 -6.95 3.27 -48.73
N THR A 671 -6.71 1.97 -48.84
CA THR A 671 -6.67 1.25 -50.13
C THR A 671 -7.84 0.29 -50.33
N ASN A 672 -8.62 0.00 -49.29
CA ASN A 672 -9.67 -1.02 -49.24
C ASN A 672 -9.20 -2.44 -49.57
N ASP A 673 -7.91 -2.73 -49.40
CA ASP A 673 -7.35 -4.08 -49.56
C ASP A 673 -7.15 -4.78 -48.21
N SER A 674 -7.23 -6.12 -48.18
CA SER A 674 -6.85 -6.88 -46.98
C SER A 674 -5.38 -6.66 -46.63
N THR A 675 -5.10 -6.45 -45.35
CA THR A 675 -3.74 -6.38 -44.79
C THR A 675 -3.10 -7.76 -44.63
N ASN A 676 -3.85 -8.85 -44.84
CA ASN A 676 -3.49 -10.23 -44.47
C ASN A 676 -3.10 -10.38 -42.98
N THR A 677 -3.62 -9.49 -42.13
CA THR A 677 -3.43 -9.49 -40.68
C THR A 677 -4.79 -9.57 -40.03
N ALA A 678 -4.99 -10.56 -39.16
CA ALA A 678 -6.26 -10.72 -38.46
C ALA A 678 -6.40 -9.69 -37.33
N ILE A 679 -7.64 -9.26 -37.09
CA ILE A 679 -7.98 -8.39 -35.96
C ILE A 679 -7.64 -9.09 -34.64
N LYS A 680 -7.07 -8.35 -33.71
CA LYS A 680 -6.74 -8.83 -32.36
C LYS A 680 -7.95 -8.68 -31.44
N PHE A 681 -7.95 -9.45 -30.35
CA PHE A 681 -8.99 -9.37 -29.33
C PHE A 681 -8.43 -8.97 -27.96
N GLY A 682 -9.17 -8.12 -27.27
CA GLY A 682 -8.93 -7.65 -25.91
C GLY A 682 -10.18 -7.72 -25.04
N ILE A 683 -9.99 -7.75 -23.72
CA ILE A 683 -11.10 -7.87 -22.76
C ILE A 683 -10.91 -6.96 -21.54
N TRP A 684 -12.02 -6.50 -20.98
CA TRP A 684 -12.05 -5.71 -19.74
C TRP A 684 -12.23 -6.60 -18.50
N VAL A 685 -11.58 -6.21 -17.39
CA VAL A 685 -11.73 -6.78 -16.05
C VAL A 685 -11.60 -5.72 -14.96
N GLU A 686 -12.25 -5.92 -13.81
CA GLU A 686 -12.14 -5.07 -12.61
C GLU A 686 -11.98 -5.97 -11.35
N PRO A 687 -10.88 -6.74 -11.28
CA PRO A 687 -10.78 -7.87 -10.35
C PRO A 687 -10.60 -7.47 -8.89
N GLU A 688 -10.37 -6.18 -8.62
CA GLU A 688 -10.20 -5.61 -7.28
C GLU A 688 -11.56 -5.33 -6.58
N MET A 689 -12.68 -5.58 -7.25
CA MET A 689 -14.02 -5.15 -6.81
C MET A 689 -15.01 -6.29 -6.75
N VAL A 690 -16.06 -6.09 -5.94
CA VAL A 690 -17.14 -7.06 -5.77
C VAL A 690 -18.48 -6.37 -5.56
N ASN A 691 -19.56 -6.87 -6.18
CA ASN A 691 -20.92 -6.38 -5.91
C ASN A 691 -21.55 -7.13 -4.72
N LEU A 692 -22.47 -6.47 -4.01
CA LEU A 692 -23.31 -7.12 -3.00
C LEU A 692 -24.07 -8.32 -3.59
N ASN A 693 -24.57 -8.16 -4.81
CA ASN A 693 -25.24 -9.20 -5.59
C ASN A 693 -24.21 -9.91 -6.47
N SER A 694 -23.41 -10.78 -5.85
CA SER A 694 -22.46 -11.68 -6.50
C SER A 694 -22.33 -12.98 -5.70
N THR A 695 -21.97 -14.06 -6.38
CA THR A 695 -21.65 -15.34 -5.72
C THR A 695 -20.44 -15.16 -4.81
N LEU A 696 -19.40 -14.44 -5.27
CA LEU A 696 -18.20 -14.17 -4.47
C LEU A 696 -18.52 -13.48 -3.13
N TYR A 697 -19.36 -12.45 -3.13
CA TYR A 697 -19.71 -11.75 -1.88
C TYR A 697 -20.53 -12.63 -0.93
N ASN A 698 -21.43 -13.48 -1.46
CA ASN A 698 -22.21 -14.40 -0.65
C ASN A 698 -21.33 -15.46 0.04
N GLU A 699 -20.31 -15.96 -0.67
CA GLU A 699 -19.38 -16.97 -0.15
C GLU A 699 -18.32 -16.36 0.79
N HIS A 700 -17.84 -15.16 0.45
CA HIS A 700 -16.72 -14.49 1.11
C HIS A 700 -17.03 -13.02 1.48
N PRO A 701 -18.05 -12.75 2.32
CA PRO A 701 -18.41 -11.38 2.69
C PRO A 701 -17.35 -10.69 3.57
N ASP A 702 -16.37 -11.43 4.08
CA ASP A 702 -15.22 -10.96 4.86
C ASP A 702 -14.03 -10.54 4.00
N TRP A 703 -14.00 -10.88 2.71
CA TRP A 703 -12.91 -10.54 1.80
C TRP A 703 -12.90 -9.07 1.36
N ILE A 704 -13.89 -8.27 1.72
CA ILE A 704 -13.89 -6.84 1.39
C ILE A 704 -13.11 -6.00 2.43
N LEU A 705 -12.64 -4.83 2.01
CA LEU A 705 -12.26 -3.77 2.95
C LEU A 705 -13.51 -3.34 3.74
N HIS A 706 -13.41 -3.41 5.08
CA HIS A 706 -14.46 -2.99 5.99
C HIS A 706 -13.89 -2.75 7.39
N ALA A 707 -14.61 -2.01 8.23
CA ALA A 707 -14.21 -1.72 9.62
C ALA A 707 -15.24 -2.25 10.63
N GLY A 708 -15.00 -3.45 11.19
CA GLY A 708 -15.81 -4.00 12.27
C GLY A 708 -17.31 -4.01 11.98
N LYS A 709 -18.11 -3.33 12.81
CA LYS A 709 -19.58 -3.24 12.69
C LYS A 709 -20.08 -2.01 11.92
N TYR A 710 -19.19 -1.17 11.40
CA TYR A 710 -19.61 -0.01 10.62
C TYR A 710 -20.34 -0.47 9.34
N PRO A 711 -21.33 0.30 8.86
CA PRO A 711 -21.91 0.08 7.55
C PRO A 711 -20.82 0.09 6.47
N ARG A 712 -21.01 -0.75 5.44
CA ARG A 712 -20.10 -0.85 4.30
C ARG A 712 -20.58 0.12 3.23
N THR A 713 -19.87 1.23 3.01
CA THR A 713 -20.31 2.25 2.07
C THR A 713 -20.17 1.76 0.64
N VAL A 714 -21.20 2.02 -0.17
CA VAL A 714 -21.28 1.61 -1.56
C VAL A 714 -21.10 2.83 -2.46
N THR A 715 -20.19 2.72 -3.43
CA THR A 715 -20.03 3.64 -4.56
C THR A 715 -20.15 2.81 -5.82
N ARG A 716 -20.91 3.28 -6.82
CA ARG A 716 -21.21 2.51 -8.05
C ARG A 716 -21.68 1.07 -7.76
N ASN A 717 -22.50 0.90 -6.72
CA ASN A 717 -23.06 -0.40 -6.31
C ASN A 717 -22.05 -1.52 -5.95
N GLN A 718 -20.76 -1.19 -5.72
CA GLN A 718 -19.68 -2.15 -5.50
C GLN A 718 -18.88 -1.88 -4.21
N PHE A 719 -18.13 -2.88 -3.74
CA PHE A 719 -17.14 -2.82 -2.66
C PHE A 719 -15.74 -3.10 -3.18
N VAL A 720 -14.73 -2.72 -2.40
CA VAL A 720 -13.32 -3.04 -2.68
C VAL A 720 -12.95 -4.34 -1.99
N LEU A 721 -12.41 -5.32 -2.73
CA LEU A 721 -11.81 -6.53 -2.17
C LEU A 721 -10.53 -6.18 -1.43
N ASN A 722 -10.26 -6.78 -0.28
CA ASN A 722 -9.03 -6.57 0.49
C ASN A 722 -7.86 -7.33 -0.14
N VAL A 723 -7.22 -6.70 -1.12
CA VAL A 723 -6.04 -7.25 -1.80
C VAL A 723 -4.82 -7.34 -0.88
N GLY A 724 -4.88 -6.84 0.36
CA GLY A 724 -3.88 -7.13 1.40
C GLY A 724 -3.90 -8.59 1.88
N LEU A 725 -4.97 -9.34 1.61
CA LEU A 725 -5.12 -10.75 1.97
C LEU A 725 -4.55 -11.69 0.88
N PRO A 726 -3.65 -12.63 1.20
CA PRO A 726 -3.10 -13.58 0.22
C PRO A 726 -4.16 -14.38 -0.54
N GLU A 727 -5.26 -14.77 0.11
CA GLU A 727 -6.37 -15.51 -0.49
C GLU A 727 -7.10 -14.70 -1.57
N VAL A 728 -7.27 -13.39 -1.35
CA VAL A 728 -7.85 -12.47 -2.35
C VAL A 728 -6.87 -12.26 -3.51
N GLN A 729 -5.59 -12.10 -3.21
CA GLN A 729 -4.54 -11.99 -4.24
C GLN A 729 -4.51 -13.24 -5.13
N ASP A 730 -4.53 -14.43 -4.52
CA ASP A 730 -4.51 -15.70 -5.23
C ASP A 730 -5.79 -15.91 -6.05
N PHE A 731 -6.94 -15.51 -5.52
CA PHE A 731 -8.21 -15.49 -6.26
C PHE A 731 -8.12 -14.63 -7.53
N ILE A 732 -7.59 -13.40 -7.42
CA ILE A 732 -7.42 -12.50 -8.57
C ILE A 732 -6.45 -13.11 -9.59
N ILE A 733 -5.29 -13.58 -9.15
CA ILE A 733 -4.28 -14.20 -10.03
C ILE A 733 -4.87 -15.38 -10.80
N GLN A 734 -5.60 -16.27 -10.11
CA GLN A 734 -6.23 -17.44 -10.72
C GLN A 734 -7.34 -17.04 -11.69
N THR A 735 -8.15 -16.05 -11.32
CA THR A 735 -9.25 -15.55 -12.14
C THR A 735 -8.74 -14.96 -13.45
N VAL A 736 -7.81 -14.01 -13.39
CA VAL A 736 -7.28 -13.36 -14.59
C VAL A 736 -6.50 -14.36 -15.44
N SER A 737 -5.74 -15.27 -14.81
CA SER A 737 -5.08 -16.37 -15.52
C SER A 737 -6.06 -17.25 -16.28
N ARG A 738 -7.17 -17.65 -15.65
CA ARG A 738 -8.19 -18.49 -16.30
C ARG A 738 -8.81 -17.80 -17.51
N ILE A 739 -9.04 -16.49 -17.43
CA ILE A 739 -9.56 -15.70 -18.56
C ILE A 739 -8.51 -15.68 -19.68
N ALA A 740 -7.27 -15.31 -19.37
CA ALA A 740 -6.18 -15.25 -20.34
C ALA A 740 -5.91 -16.60 -21.02
N ASP A 741 -6.00 -17.71 -20.28
CA ASP A 741 -5.79 -19.07 -20.80
C ASP A 741 -7.00 -19.63 -21.58
N SER A 742 -8.17 -18.96 -21.55
CA SER A 742 -9.41 -19.49 -22.13
C SER A 742 -9.59 -19.28 -23.63
N ALA A 743 -8.94 -18.25 -24.19
CA ALA A 743 -9.13 -17.78 -25.56
C ALA A 743 -7.88 -16.99 -26.02
N PRO A 744 -7.69 -16.72 -27.33
CA PRO A 744 -6.54 -15.97 -27.82
C PRO A 744 -6.68 -14.45 -27.54
N ILE A 745 -6.62 -14.09 -26.26
CA ILE A 745 -6.70 -12.72 -25.76
C ILE A 745 -5.30 -12.11 -25.78
N SER A 746 -5.16 -10.95 -26.43
CA SER A 746 -3.88 -10.26 -26.60
C SER A 746 -3.80 -8.93 -25.84
N TYR A 747 -4.90 -8.52 -25.20
CA TYR A 747 -5.02 -7.25 -24.51
C TYR A 747 -5.95 -7.35 -23.29
N PHE A 748 -5.59 -6.68 -22.20
CA PHE A 748 -6.44 -6.51 -21.03
C PHE A 748 -6.57 -5.03 -20.68
N LYS A 749 -7.81 -4.54 -20.53
CA LYS A 749 -8.12 -3.29 -19.83
C LYS A 749 -8.44 -3.63 -18.38
N TRP A 750 -7.53 -3.30 -17.47
CA TRP A 750 -7.68 -3.55 -16.03
C TRP A 750 -8.20 -2.29 -15.36
N ASP A 751 -9.44 -2.34 -14.88
CA ASP A 751 -10.14 -1.19 -14.34
C ASP A 751 -10.29 -1.24 -12.81
N ASN A 752 -10.66 -0.10 -12.22
CA ASN A 752 -10.91 0.12 -10.80
C ASN A 752 -11.80 1.36 -10.59
N ASN A 753 -13.09 1.17 -10.29
CA ASN A 753 -14.10 2.23 -10.38
C ASN A 753 -14.54 2.84 -9.03
N ARG A 754 -13.73 2.71 -7.97
CA ARG A 754 -14.00 3.44 -6.70
C ARG A 754 -12.79 3.54 -5.77
N ALA A 755 -12.78 4.59 -4.95
CA ALA A 755 -11.88 4.75 -3.83
C ALA A 755 -12.12 3.73 -2.68
N MET A 756 -11.09 3.56 -1.85
CA MET A 756 -11.17 2.87 -0.55
C MET A 756 -11.82 3.79 0.50
N HIS A 757 -12.75 3.27 1.30
CA HIS A 757 -13.43 4.05 2.34
C HIS A 757 -13.15 3.48 3.73
N GLU A 758 -13.79 2.37 4.09
CA GLU A 758 -13.61 1.76 5.41
C GLU A 758 -12.32 0.93 5.44
N LEU A 759 -11.32 1.42 6.18
CA LEU A 759 -10.11 0.67 6.51
C LEU A 759 -10.21 0.18 7.97
N ALA A 760 -9.91 -1.09 8.23
CA ALA A 760 -9.87 -1.60 9.61
C ALA A 760 -8.68 -1.03 10.37
N ARG A 761 -7.59 -0.75 9.66
CA ARG A 761 -6.38 -0.07 10.13
C ARG A 761 -5.85 0.86 9.04
N PRO A 762 -5.21 1.99 9.38
CA PRO A 762 -4.57 2.86 8.39
C PRO A 762 -3.64 2.09 7.43
N SER A 763 -2.81 1.18 7.98
CA SER A 763 -1.86 0.36 7.21
C SER A 763 -2.49 -0.56 6.17
N ASP A 764 -3.81 -0.81 6.23
CA ASP A 764 -4.48 -1.67 5.25
C ASP A 764 -4.37 -1.08 3.83
N SER A 765 -4.31 0.25 3.68
CA SER A 765 -4.04 0.89 2.39
C SER A 765 -2.64 0.55 1.86
N TYR A 766 -1.61 0.61 2.70
CA TYR A 766 -0.25 0.21 2.32
C TYR A 766 -0.17 -1.28 1.96
N ASN A 767 -0.76 -2.15 2.79
CA ASN A 767 -0.76 -3.61 2.56
C ASN A 767 -1.54 -3.98 1.29
N TYR A 768 -2.65 -3.28 1.00
CA TYR A 768 -3.40 -3.44 -0.23
C TYR A 768 -2.51 -3.23 -1.45
N ILE A 769 -1.77 -2.10 -1.49
CA ILE A 769 -0.96 -1.73 -2.64
C ILE A 769 0.21 -2.73 -2.84
N LEU A 770 0.81 -3.22 -1.76
CA LEU A 770 1.82 -4.29 -1.86
C LEU A 770 1.23 -5.61 -2.41
N GLY A 771 0.05 -5.98 -1.93
CA GLY A 771 -0.67 -7.16 -2.43
C GLY A 771 -1.00 -7.03 -3.91
N LEU A 772 -1.43 -5.84 -4.33
CA LEU A 772 -1.73 -5.51 -5.71
C LEU A 772 -0.50 -5.57 -6.60
N TYR A 773 0.64 -5.03 -6.17
CA TYR A 773 1.89 -5.16 -6.91
C TYR A 773 2.32 -6.61 -7.08
N ARG A 774 2.14 -7.47 -6.06
CA ARG A 774 2.38 -8.91 -6.23
C ARG A 774 1.47 -9.51 -7.30
N VAL A 775 0.17 -9.19 -7.28
CA VAL A 775 -0.80 -9.69 -8.27
C VAL A 775 -0.40 -9.27 -9.68
N ILE A 776 -0.14 -7.98 -9.89
CA ILE A 776 0.21 -7.42 -11.20
C ILE A 776 1.58 -7.93 -11.67
N ASP A 777 2.58 -7.99 -10.78
CA ASP A 777 3.91 -8.53 -11.11
C ASP A 777 3.81 -9.99 -11.56
N THR A 778 3.02 -10.80 -10.86
CA THR A 778 2.80 -12.21 -11.20
C THR A 778 2.15 -12.36 -12.58
N LEU A 779 1.09 -11.60 -12.85
CA LEU A 779 0.32 -11.70 -14.09
C LEU A 779 1.10 -11.16 -15.29
N THR A 780 1.73 -9.99 -15.16
CA THR A 780 2.54 -9.40 -16.24
C THR A 780 3.82 -10.20 -16.54
N THR A 781 4.36 -10.92 -15.55
CA THR A 781 5.47 -11.86 -15.77
C THR A 781 4.99 -13.15 -16.45
N LYS A 782 3.82 -13.67 -16.07
CA LYS A 782 3.25 -14.90 -16.66
C LYS A 782 2.79 -14.67 -18.10
N TYR A 783 2.26 -13.50 -18.40
CA TYR A 783 1.72 -13.12 -19.71
C TYR A 783 2.42 -11.87 -20.27
N PRO A 784 3.71 -11.96 -20.61
CA PRO A 784 4.49 -10.82 -21.09
C PRO A 784 4.11 -10.37 -22.50
N ASP A 785 3.32 -11.19 -23.22
CA ASP A 785 2.88 -10.90 -24.59
C ASP A 785 1.51 -10.21 -24.66
N ILE A 786 0.76 -10.20 -23.56
CA ILE A 786 -0.50 -9.46 -23.45
C ILE A 786 -0.18 -7.99 -23.26
N LEU A 787 -0.80 -7.13 -24.06
CA LEU A 787 -0.75 -5.68 -23.83
C LEU A 787 -1.70 -5.31 -22.68
N TRP A 788 -1.15 -4.79 -21.60
CA TRP A 788 -1.92 -4.36 -20.43
C TRP A 788 -2.17 -2.85 -20.47
N GLU A 789 -3.43 -2.45 -20.35
CA GLU A 789 -3.83 -1.06 -20.12
C GLU A 789 -4.46 -0.90 -18.74
N GLY A 790 -3.89 -0.01 -17.93
CA GLY A 790 -4.48 0.36 -16.64
C GLY A 790 -5.62 1.36 -16.80
N CYS A 791 -6.65 1.21 -15.99
CA CYS A 791 -7.80 2.12 -15.92
C CYS A 791 -8.25 2.23 -14.45
N ALA A 792 -8.73 3.40 -14.06
CA ALA A 792 -9.42 3.58 -12.79
C ALA A 792 -10.46 4.70 -12.92
N SER A 793 -11.61 4.39 -13.54
CA SER A 793 -12.56 5.40 -14.04
C SER A 793 -11.84 6.52 -14.78
N GLY A 794 -11.08 6.16 -15.82
CA GLY A 794 -10.09 7.06 -16.41
C GLY A 794 -8.76 7.06 -15.66
N GLY A 795 -8.27 8.26 -15.36
CA GLY A 795 -6.88 8.50 -14.92
C GLY A 795 -6.63 8.37 -13.42
N GLY A 796 -7.54 7.79 -12.63
CA GLY A 796 -7.43 7.76 -11.15
C GLY A 796 -6.24 6.98 -10.59
N ARG A 797 -5.55 6.22 -11.44
CA ARG A 797 -4.32 5.49 -11.13
C ARG A 797 -3.27 5.65 -12.24
N PHE A 798 -3.23 6.82 -12.87
CA PHE A 798 -2.17 7.19 -13.80
C PHE A 798 -0.93 7.62 -13.01
N ASP A 799 -0.15 6.63 -12.59
CA ASP A 799 1.03 6.83 -11.73
C ASP A 799 2.25 6.01 -12.19
N ALA A 800 3.43 6.42 -11.71
CA ALA A 800 4.69 5.74 -12.04
C ALA A 800 4.78 4.32 -11.47
N GLY A 801 4.03 4.01 -10.40
CA GLY A 801 4.00 2.67 -9.82
C GLY A 801 3.41 1.64 -10.78
N LEU A 802 2.29 1.95 -11.43
CA LEU A 802 1.67 1.08 -12.43
C LEU A 802 2.34 1.14 -13.80
N LEU A 803 2.91 2.29 -14.18
CA LEU A 803 3.70 2.42 -15.40
C LEU A 803 4.89 1.46 -15.45
N HIS A 804 5.39 1.01 -14.30
CA HIS A 804 6.41 -0.03 -14.23
C HIS A 804 5.98 -1.33 -14.92
N TYR A 805 4.69 -1.68 -14.81
CA TYR A 805 4.11 -2.94 -15.29
C TYR A 805 3.35 -2.78 -16.60
N TRP A 806 2.60 -1.69 -16.73
CA TRP A 806 1.70 -1.43 -17.84
C TRP A 806 2.23 -0.29 -18.69
N PRO A 807 2.45 -0.49 -20.00
CA PRO A 807 3.05 0.54 -20.83
C PRO A 807 2.06 1.64 -21.23
N GLN A 808 0.76 1.49 -20.93
CA GLN A 808 -0.28 2.47 -21.22
C GLN A 808 -1.41 2.45 -20.18
N HIS A 809 -2.11 3.57 -20.06
CA HIS A 809 -3.26 3.77 -19.18
C HIS A 809 -4.36 4.54 -19.91
N TRP A 810 -5.61 4.23 -19.62
CA TRP A 810 -6.74 5.03 -20.05
C TRP A 810 -6.67 6.41 -19.37
N THR A 811 -6.53 7.46 -20.16
CA THR A 811 -6.13 8.77 -19.60
C THR A 811 -7.25 9.46 -18.82
N SER A 812 -8.51 9.30 -19.27
CA SER A 812 -9.70 9.91 -18.66
C SER A 812 -10.96 9.33 -19.28
N ASP A 813 -12.04 9.15 -18.51
CA ASP A 813 -13.36 8.87 -19.08
C ASP A 813 -13.93 10.06 -19.86
N ASN A 814 -13.38 11.27 -19.69
CA ASN A 814 -13.72 12.40 -20.54
C ASN A 814 -13.11 12.20 -21.93
N THR A 815 -13.93 11.88 -22.93
CA THR A 815 -13.51 11.76 -24.33
C THR A 815 -13.79 13.02 -25.15
N ASP A 816 -14.19 14.14 -24.52
CA ASP A 816 -14.32 15.42 -25.20
C ASP A 816 -12.95 15.92 -25.64
N ALA A 817 -12.78 16.17 -26.95
CA ALA A 817 -11.48 16.54 -27.50
C ALA A 817 -10.97 17.92 -27.02
N ALA A 818 -11.85 18.84 -26.64
CA ALA A 818 -11.41 20.14 -26.11
C ALA A 818 -10.89 20.00 -24.68
N ASP A 819 -11.62 19.30 -23.81
CA ASP A 819 -11.18 19.02 -22.44
C ASP A 819 -9.95 18.10 -22.41
N ARG A 820 -9.88 17.10 -23.31
CA ARG A 820 -8.73 16.20 -23.46
C ARG A 820 -7.42 16.91 -23.77
N LEU A 821 -7.43 18.06 -24.45
CA LEU A 821 -6.21 18.85 -24.64
C LEU A 821 -5.61 19.26 -23.30
N GLN A 822 -6.42 19.77 -22.36
CA GLN A 822 -5.94 20.16 -21.05
C GLN A 822 -5.43 18.95 -20.25
N ILE A 823 -6.23 17.88 -20.22
CA ILE A 823 -5.90 16.64 -19.50
C ILE A 823 -4.59 16.03 -20.02
N GLN A 824 -4.46 15.84 -21.35
CA GLN A 824 -3.29 15.24 -21.98
C GLN A 824 -2.02 16.09 -21.77
N LEU A 825 -2.13 17.42 -21.85
CA LEU A 825 -0.99 18.32 -21.58
C LEU A 825 -0.58 18.26 -20.11
N GLY A 826 -1.55 18.21 -19.19
CA GLY A 826 -1.31 17.99 -17.77
C GLY A 826 -0.58 16.67 -17.48
N THR A 827 -1.09 15.56 -18.00
CA THR A 827 -0.49 14.23 -17.88
C THR A 827 0.95 14.22 -18.41
N SER A 828 1.18 14.92 -19.52
CA SER A 828 2.50 15.02 -20.16
C SER A 828 3.56 15.78 -19.35
N LEU A 829 3.19 16.45 -18.25
CA LEU A 829 4.18 17.10 -17.36
C LEU A 829 5.19 16.09 -16.81
N VAL A 830 4.76 14.84 -16.61
CA VAL A 830 5.58 13.80 -16.01
C VAL A 830 5.54 12.47 -16.78
N TYR A 831 4.40 12.07 -17.35
CA TYR A 831 4.29 10.80 -18.06
C TYR A 831 4.51 10.95 -19.57
N PRO A 832 5.19 10.02 -20.23
CA PRO A 832 5.39 10.09 -21.68
C PRO A 832 4.05 9.95 -22.41
N PRO A 833 3.83 10.66 -23.54
CA PRO A 833 2.60 10.49 -24.32
C PRO A 833 2.35 9.07 -24.81
N SER A 834 3.40 8.26 -24.94
CA SER A 834 3.32 6.83 -25.25
C SER A 834 2.50 6.02 -24.24
N ALA A 835 2.36 6.50 -23.00
CA ALA A 835 1.62 5.85 -21.92
C ALA A 835 0.14 6.28 -21.85
N MET A 836 -0.29 7.24 -22.65
CA MET A 836 -1.67 7.72 -22.67
C MET A 836 -2.53 6.92 -23.66
N GLY A 837 -3.73 6.53 -23.23
CA GLY A 837 -4.82 6.02 -24.07
C GLY A 837 -5.86 7.09 -24.34
N CYS A 838 -6.16 7.32 -25.61
CA CYS A 838 -7.03 8.41 -26.08
C CYS A 838 -7.84 7.95 -27.30
N HIS A 839 -9.16 7.96 -27.19
CA HIS A 839 -10.05 7.46 -28.23
C HIS A 839 -10.91 8.56 -28.83
N ILE A 840 -11.24 8.43 -30.11
CA ILE A 840 -12.32 9.18 -30.74
C ILE A 840 -13.65 8.59 -30.25
N SER A 841 -14.46 9.39 -29.57
CA SER A 841 -15.83 9.04 -29.22
C SER A 841 -16.85 9.76 -30.11
N LYS A 842 -18.14 9.48 -29.88
CA LYS A 842 -19.25 10.11 -30.60
C LYS A 842 -19.32 11.64 -30.38
N SER A 843 -19.94 12.34 -31.31
CA SER A 843 -20.23 13.78 -31.22
C SER A 843 -21.72 14.03 -31.52
N PRO A 844 -22.48 14.77 -30.68
CA PRO A 844 -22.06 15.42 -29.43
C PRO A 844 -21.50 14.43 -28.39
N ASN A 845 -20.48 14.86 -27.64
CA ASN A 845 -19.82 14.03 -26.64
C ASN A 845 -20.78 13.57 -25.54
N GLY A 846 -20.64 12.33 -25.07
CA GLY A 846 -21.56 11.72 -24.10
C GLY A 846 -21.56 12.35 -22.70
N VAL A 847 -20.50 13.04 -22.30
CA VAL A 847 -20.36 13.69 -20.99
C VAL A 847 -20.66 15.19 -21.07
N THR A 848 -20.03 15.89 -22.01
CA THR A 848 -20.07 17.36 -22.09
C THR A 848 -21.14 17.89 -23.05
N ASN A 849 -21.69 17.02 -23.91
CA ASN A 849 -22.60 17.38 -25.01
C ASN A 849 -21.98 18.41 -25.99
N ARG A 850 -20.64 18.54 -26.02
CA ARG A 850 -19.93 19.40 -26.97
C ARG A 850 -19.85 18.72 -28.33
N GLU A 851 -20.07 19.50 -29.38
CA GLU A 851 -19.85 19.06 -30.76
C GLU A 851 -18.44 19.44 -31.22
N THR A 852 -17.71 18.46 -31.77
CA THR A 852 -16.40 18.67 -32.39
C THR A 852 -16.26 17.82 -33.65
N SER A 853 -15.55 18.36 -34.65
CA SER A 853 -15.34 17.64 -35.91
C SER A 853 -14.53 16.35 -35.69
N PHE A 854 -14.73 15.37 -36.57
CA PHE A 854 -14.01 14.09 -36.50
C PHE A 854 -12.49 14.27 -36.62
N THR A 855 -12.06 15.17 -37.51
CA THR A 855 -10.64 15.54 -37.67
C THR A 855 -10.06 16.13 -36.38
N TYR A 856 -10.82 17.00 -35.70
CA TYR A 856 -10.36 17.58 -34.44
C TYR A 856 -10.21 16.51 -33.35
N ARG A 857 -11.22 15.64 -33.19
CA ARG A 857 -11.15 14.49 -32.26
C ARG A 857 -9.97 13.57 -32.58
N GLY A 858 -9.77 13.24 -33.86
CA GLY A 858 -8.66 12.41 -34.32
C GLY A 858 -7.29 13.02 -34.02
N HIS A 859 -7.08 14.30 -34.33
CA HIS A 859 -5.82 14.97 -34.06
C HIS A 859 -5.50 15.08 -32.57
N VAL A 860 -6.50 15.28 -31.71
CA VAL A 860 -6.29 15.28 -30.24
C VAL A 860 -5.93 13.88 -29.75
N ALA A 861 -6.64 12.84 -30.19
CA ALA A 861 -6.40 11.46 -29.79
C ALA A 861 -5.03 10.93 -30.28
N MET A 862 -4.59 11.33 -31.48
CA MET A 862 -3.28 10.94 -32.05
C MET A 862 -2.08 11.44 -31.24
N MET A 863 -2.25 12.40 -30.33
CA MET A 863 -1.17 12.84 -29.44
C MET A 863 -0.78 11.77 -28.41
N CYS A 864 -1.52 10.67 -28.33
CA CYS A 864 -1.35 9.60 -27.35
C CYS A 864 -0.84 8.31 -28.01
N GLY A 865 -0.10 7.51 -27.24
CA GLY A 865 0.48 6.26 -27.71
C GLY A 865 -0.57 5.24 -28.14
N SER A 866 -1.62 5.07 -27.32
CA SER A 866 -2.76 4.22 -27.65
C SER A 866 -3.88 5.08 -28.25
N PHE A 867 -3.86 5.19 -29.58
CA PHE A 867 -4.94 5.80 -30.36
C PHE A 867 -6.02 4.74 -30.65
N GLY A 868 -7.28 5.14 -30.57
CA GLY A 868 -8.40 4.24 -30.85
C GLY A 868 -9.72 4.96 -31.06
N LEU A 869 -10.78 4.17 -31.16
CA LEU A 869 -12.16 4.60 -31.26
C LEU A 869 -12.96 3.99 -30.10
N GLU A 870 -13.95 4.73 -29.61
CA GLU A 870 -14.89 4.25 -28.59
C GLU A 870 -16.28 4.76 -28.96
N LEU A 871 -16.89 4.09 -29.93
CA LEU A 871 -18.17 4.44 -30.55
C LEU A 871 -18.75 3.21 -31.26
N ASN A 872 -20.00 3.31 -31.70
CA ASN A 872 -20.65 2.32 -32.56
C ASN A 872 -20.38 2.67 -34.04
N PRO A 873 -19.65 1.84 -34.81
CA PRO A 873 -19.37 2.09 -36.23
C PRO A 873 -20.60 2.39 -37.09
N SER A 874 -21.72 1.72 -36.79
CA SER A 874 -22.99 1.90 -37.51
C SER A 874 -23.65 3.29 -37.31
N GLU A 875 -23.19 4.06 -36.32
CA GLU A 875 -23.67 5.41 -36.03
C GLU A 875 -22.78 6.51 -36.63
N LEU A 876 -21.69 6.14 -37.31
CA LEU A 876 -20.84 7.10 -38.00
C LEU A 876 -21.62 7.78 -39.13
N THR A 877 -21.49 9.10 -39.20
CA THR A 877 -22.05 9.89 -40.30
C THR A 877 -21.29 9.65 -41.62
N GLU A 878 -21.90 9.96 -42.76
CA GLU A 878 -21.23 9.84 -44.07
C GLU A 878 -19.93 10.67 -44.14
N ASP A 879 -19.91 11.85 -43.51
CA ASP A 879 -18.73 12.71 -43.44
C ASP A 879 -17.60 12.10 -42.58
N GLU A 880 -17.96 11.42 -41.49
CA GLU A 880 -17.00 10.70 -40.63
C GLU A 880 -16.41 9.49 -41.33
N ILE A 881 -17.25 8.67 -41.96
CA ILE A 881 -16.82 7.51 -42.78
C ILE A 881 -15.87 7.98 -43.89
N THR A 882 -16.18 9.09 -44.55
CA THR A 882 -15.33 9.66 -45.61
C THR A 882 -14.00 10.19 -45.08
N SER A 883 -13.96 10.67 -43.84
CA SER A 883 -12.75 11.23 -43.22
C SER A 883 -11.84 10.16 -42.61
N LEU A 884 -12.39 9.01 -42.22
CA LEU A 884 -11.69 7.97 -41.48
C LEU A 884 -10.41 7.44 -42.17
N PRO A 885 -10.38 7.15 -43.49
CA PRO A 885 -9.17 6.68 -44.16
C PRO A 885 -7.96 7.59 -43.95
N ALA A 886 -8.16 8.91 -44.04
CA ALA A 886 -7.11 9.90 -43.83
C ALA A 886 -6.64 9.91 -42.36
N ILE A 887 -7.59 9.84 -41.41
CA ILE A 887 -7.30 9.78 -39.98
C ILE A 887 -6.49 8.52 -39.63
N MET A 888 -6.83 7.36 -40.18
CA MET A 888 -6.10 6.12 -39.95
C MET A 888 -4.67 6.20 -40.51
N ALA A 889 -4.51 6.72 -41.73
CA ALA A 889 -3.19 6.90 -42.34
C ALA A 889 -2.32 7.90 -41.56
N GLU A 890 -2.91 8.99 -41.08
CA GLU A 890 -2.25 9.93 -40.18
C GLU A 890 -1.82 9.22 -38.90
N ALA A 891 -2.74 8.55 -38.18
CA ALA A 891 -2.47 7.83 -36.93
C ALA A 891 -1.28 6.87 -37.05
N HIS A 892 -1.23 6.03 -38.10
CA HIS A 892 -0.10 5.12 -38.35
C HIS A 892 1.22 5.87 -38.58
N ARG A 893 1.20 7.00 -39.29
CA ARG A 893 2.40 7.81 -39.53
C ARG A 893 2.90 8.50 -38.26
N VAL A 894 1.99 9.02 -37.41
CA VAL A 894 2.39 9.73 -36.18
C VAL A 894 2.85 8.76 -35.09
N ASN A 895 2.23 7.58 -34.96
CA ASN A 895 2.38 6.73 -33.78
C ASN A 895 3.86 6.41 -33.42
N PRO A 896 4.74 6.03 -34.37
CA PRO A 896 6.17 5.82 -34.07
C PRO A 896 6.84 7.04 -33.44
N ILE A 897 6.48 8.26 -33.89
CA ILE A 897 7.02 9.53 -33.40
C ILE A 897 6.45 9.85 -32.00
N VAL A 898 5.18 9.56 -31.75
CA VAL A 898 4.57 9.76 -30.42
C VAL A 898 5.12 8.77 -29.38
N ILE A 899 5.36 7.51 -29.77
CA ILE A 899 5.92 6.49 -28.89
C ILE A 899 7.35 6.83 -28.46
N SER A 900 8.21 7.19 -29.41
CA SER A 900 9.67 7.28 -29.18
C SER A 900 10.23 8.70 -29.18
N GLY A 901 9.48 9.67 -29.69
CA GLY A 901 9.95 11.04 -29.91
C GLY A 901 10.01 11.89 -28.65
N GLN A 902 10.56 13.07 -28.84
CA GLN A 902 10.66 14.14 -27.86
C GLN A 902 9.43 15.04 -27.96
N PHE A 903 8.73 15.21 -26.84
CA PHE A 903 7.50 15.99 -26.77
C PHE A 903 7.75 17.42 -26.29
N TYR A 904 7.14 18.39 -26.99
CA TYR A 904 7.24 19.82 -26.70
C TYR A 904 5.84 20.44 -26.63
N ARG A 905 5.50 21.01 -25.47
CA ARG A 905 4.33 21.87 -25.31
C ARG A 905 4.68 23.27 -25.82
N LEU A 906 3.99 23.72 -26.87
CA LEU A 906 4.27 25.02 -27.48
C LEU A 906 3.30 26.10 -26.97
N ALA A 907 2.02 25.74 -26.80
CA ALA A 907 1.00 26.58 -26.18
C ALA A 907 -0.13 25.71 -25.61
N GLY A 908 -0.64 26.03 -24.43
CA GLY A 908 -1.77 25.35 -23.79
C GLY A 908 -3.11 26.09 -23.98
N PRO A 909 -4.26 25.39 -23.84
CA PRO A 909 -5.60 25.98 -23.95
C PRO A 909 -5.94 27.00 -22.84
N GLN A 910 -5.27 26.95 -21.70
CA GLN A 910 -5.40 27.91 -20.61
C GLN A 910 -4.74 29.26 -20.91
N ASP A 911 -3.70 29.28 -21.76
CA ASP A 911 -2.89 30.47 -22.03
C ASP A 911 -3.16 31.07 -23.43
N SER A 912 -3.76 30.29 -24.34
CA SER A 912 -3.92 30.66 -25.74
C SER A 912 -5.16 30.05 -26.38
N ASN A 913 -5.82 30.83 -27.25
CA ASN A 913 -6.87 30.33 -28.15
C ASN A 913 -6.32 29.36 -29.23
N TRP A 914 -5.00 29.31 -29.41
CA TRP A 914 -4.32 28.43 -30.35
C TRP A 914 -3.32 27.51 -29.64
N PRO A 915 -3.81 26.43 -28.98
CA PRO A 915 -2.95 25.41 -28.40
C PRO A 915 -2.13 24.72 -29.48
N ALA A 916 -0.92 24.29 -29.12
CA ALA A 916 -0.10 23.52 -30.03
C ALA A 916 0.93 22.68 -29.28
N VAL A 917 1.23 21.51 -29.86
CA VAL A 917 2.30 20.63 -29.42
C VAL A 917 3.14 20.19 -30.60
N GLN A 918 4.33 19.72 -30.30
CA GLN A 918 5.25 19.18 -31.29
C GLN A 918 5.90 17.90 -30.76
N PHE A 919 6.03 16.92 -31.64
CA PHE A 919 6.89 15.77 -31.44
C PHE A 919 8.05 15.83 -32.42
N VAL A 920 9.26 15.58 -31.94
CA VAL A 920 10.46 15.40 -32.78
C VAL A 920 10.88 13.94 -32.69
N SER A 921 11.03 13.29 -33.84
CA SER A 921 11.53 11.91 -33.94
C SER A 921 12.88 11.73 -33.21
N ALA A 922 13.15 10.53 -32.72
CA ALA A 922 14.33 10.24 -31.93
C ALA A 922 15.67 10.54 -32.66
N ASP A 923 15.68 10.44 -33.99
CA ASP A 923 16.85 10.77 -34.83
C ASP A 923 16.87 12.24 -35.33
N GLY A 924 15.83 13.02 -35.00
CA GLY A 924 15.70 14.43 -35.37
C GLY A 924 15.49 14.68 -36.86
N THR A 925 15.14 13.65 -37.63
CA THR A 925 14.90 13.75 -39.09
C THR A 925 13.48 14.18 -39.42
N GLU A 926 12.51 13.81 -38.60
CA GLU A 926 11.11 14.21 -38.74
C GLU A 926 10.58 14.91 -37.48
N ALA A 927 9.60 15.79 -37.67
CA ALA A 927 8.78 16.31 -36.58
C ALA A 927 7.32 16.44 -37.03
N VAL A 928 6.40 16.29 -36.08
CA VAL A 928 4.97 16.50 -36.30
C VAL A 928 4.47 17.56 -35.32
N VAL A 929 3.73 18.54 -35.83
CA VAL A 929 3.14 19.61 -35.05
C VAL A 929 1.62 19.47 -35.12
N PHE A 930 1.00 19.37 -33.95
CA PHE A 930 -0.44 19.46 -33.79
C PHE A 930 -0.77 20.89 -33.39
N ALA A 931 -1.45 21.62 -34.27
CA ALA A 931 -1.92 22.96 -33.99
C ALA A 931 -3.45 22.94 -33.89
N PHE A 932 -3.99 23.68 -32.93
CA PHE A 932 -5.43 23.76 -32.69
C PHE A 932 -5.91 25.21 -32.66
N GLN A 933 -7.21 25.42 -32.91
CA GLN A 933 -7.93 26.67 -32.66
C GLN A 933 -9.20 26.34 -31.88
N GLN A 934 -9.35 26.94 -30.69
CA GLN A 934 -10.53 26.72 -29.85
C GLN A 934 -11.73 27.53 -30.36
N GLN A 935 -11.56 28.85 -30.50
CA GLN A 935 -12.59 29.78 -30.97
C GLN A 935 -12.16 30.47 -32.27
N TYR A 936 -13.11 30.64 -33.19
CA TYR A 936 -12.90 31.47 -34.37
C TYR A 936 -12.85 32.95 -33.97
N THR A 937 -11.80 33.66 -34.41
CA THR A 937 -11.65 35.11 -34.20
C THR A 937 -11.38 35.81 -35.53
N THR A 938 -12.16 36.84 -35.84
CA THR A 938 -11.99 37.61 -37.10
C THR A 938 -10.73 38.49 -37.05
N LYS A 939 -10.46 39.11 -35.90
CA LYS A 939 -9.26 39.89 -35.55
C LYS A 939 -9.05 39.81 -34.04
N PRO A 940 -7.81 39.86 -33.52
CA PRO A 940 -6.53 39.90 -34.25
C PRO A 940 -6.20 38.55 -34.93
N ALA A 941 -5.14 38.54 -35.75
CA ALA A 941 -4.64 37.31 -36.37
C ALA A 941 -3.98 36.37 -35.33
N PRO A 942 -3.93 35.05 -35.60
CA PRO A 942 -3.18 34.11 -34.76
C PRO A 942 -1.69 34.51 -34.65
N PRO A 943 -1.07 34.32 -33.48
CA PRO A 943 0.37 34.52 -33.33
C PRO A 943 1.15 33.44 -34.11
N PRO A 944 2.39 33.73 -34.56
CA PRO A 944 3.26 32.72 -35.15
C PRO A 944 3.57 31.59 -34.17
N LEU A 945 3.42 30.34 -34.61
CA LEU A 945 3.73 29.15 -33.82
C LEU A 945 5.23 28.85 -33.86
N ARG A 946 5.95 29.16 -32.78
CA ARG A 946 7.39 28.89 -32.66
C ARG A 946 7.64 27.44 -32.25
N LEU A 947 8.51 26.77 -33.00
CA LEU A 947 8.84 25.37 -32.80
C LEU A 947 10.09 25.18 -31.96
N GLN A 948 10.30 23.98 -31.43
CA GLN A 948 11.41 23.64 -30.55
C GLN A 948 12.09 22.33 -30.98
N GLY A 949 13.30 22.06 -30.48
CA GLY A 949 13.96 20.75 -30.68
C GLY A 949 14.49 20.43 -32.08
N LEU A 950 14.34 21.32 -33.07
CA LEU A 950 14.89 21.15 -34.41
C LEU A 950 16.37 21.59 -34.46
N ASP A 951 17.17 20.93 -35.31
CA ASP A 951 18.56 21.35 -35.56
C ASP A 951 18.55 22.73 -36.25
N PRO A 952 19.13 23.78 -35.61
CA PRO A 952 19.03 25.15 -36.10
C PRO A 952 19.69 25.35 -37.47
N LYS A 953 20.65 24.50 -37.84
CA LYS A 953 21.39 24.58 -39.12
C LYS A 953 20.78 23.72 -40.22
N ALA A 954 19.99 22.71 -39.85
CA ALA A 954 19.28 21.88 -40.80
C ALA A 954 18.12 22.62 -41.46
N ARG A 955 17.68 22.12 -42.62
CA ARG A 955 16.49 22.60 -43.31
C ARG A 955 15.41 21.54 -43.27
N TYR A 956 14.17 21.96 -43.03
CA TYR A 956 13.03 21.07 -42.97
C TYR A 956 11.95 21.53 -43.95
N PHE A 957 11.49 20.60 -44.79
CA PHE A 957 10.29 20.75 -45.59
C PHE A 957 9.06 20.80 -44.69
N ASN A 958 8.05 21.61 -45.03
CA ASN A 958 6.83 21.81 -44.26
C ASN A 958 5.59 21.47 -45.10
N SER A 959 4.79 20.50 -44.64
CA SER A 959 3.58 20.08 -45.34
C SER A 959 2.47 21.14 -45.38
N LEU A 960 2.49 22.15 -44.50
CA LEU A 960 1.47 23.20 -44.46
C LEU A 960 1.50 24.11 -45.69
N ASN A 961 2.70 24.45 -46.19
CA ASN A 961 2.87 25.41 -47.28
C ASN A 961 3.87 24.96 -48.35
N ASN A 962 4.33 23.71 -48.30
CA ASN A 962 5.34 23.12 -49.17
C ASN A 962 6.68 23.89 -49.22
N GLY A 963 6.92 24.75 -48.22
CA GLY A 963 8.17 25.49 -48.08
C GLY A 963 9.26 24.66 -47.41
N THR A 964 10.51 25.08 -47.54
CA THR A 964 11.63 24.49 -46.81
C THR A 964 12.38 25.60 -46.09
N TYR A 965 12.43 25.53 -44.77
CA TYR A 965 13.02 26.57 -43.90
C TYR A 965 14.05 25.97 -42.95
N SER A 966 14.94 26.81 -42.41
CA SER A 966 15.92 26.33 -41.42
C SER A 966 15.26 26.05 -40.07
N GLY A 967 15.83 25.15 -39.27
CA GLY A 967 15.40 24.96 -37.87
C GLY A 967 15.41 26.27 -37.07
N ALA A 968 16.42 27.13 -37.29
CA ALA A 968 16.48 28.45 -36.69
C ALA A 968 15.33 29.37 -37.11
N THR A 969 14.83 29.26 -38.36
CA THR A 969 13.65 30.00 -38.81
C THR A 969 12.41 29.54 -38.04
N TYR A 970 12.18 28.24 -37.91
CA TYR A 970 11.04 27.72 -37.17
C TYR A 970 11.07 28.07 -35.68
N ALA A 971 12.24 28.06 -35.07
CA ALA A 971 12.39 28.41 -33.65
C ALA A 971 12.13 29.90 -33.37
N ASN A 972 12.64 30.79 -34.23
CA ASN A 972 12.64 32.23 -33.94
C ASN A 972 11.48 32.98 -34.59
N ALA A 973 11.12 32.63 -35.83
CA ALA A 973 10.03 33.27 -36.57
C ALA A 973 8.71 32.48 -36.47
N GLY A 974 8.78 31.16 -36.37
CA GLY A 974 7.62 30.28 -36.27
C GLY A 974 6.88 30.04 -37.59
N ILE A 975 5.72 29.40 -37.49
CA ILE A 975 4.81 29.09 -38.60
C ILE A 975 3.51 29.87 -38.42
N ASN A 976 3.02 30.51 -39.48
CA ASN A 976 1.71 31.14 -39.49
C ASN A 976 0.67 30.13 -39.97
N ALA A 977 -0.09 29.53 -39.04
CA ALA A 977 -1.19 28.66 -39.37
C ALA A 977 -2.44 29.50 -39.71
N GLY A 978 -2.92 29.38 -40.95
CA GLY A 978 -4.22 29.95 -41.36
C GLY A 978 -5.36 29.01 -40.98
N TRP A 979 -6.49 29.57 -40.53
CA TRP A 979 -7.66 28.81 -40.02
C TRP A 979 -8.90 29.11 -40.84
N ASP A 980 -9.68 28.07 -41.10
CA ASP A 980 -11.01 28.20 -41.69
C ASP A 980 -12.01 28.71 -40.67
N ARG A 981 -13.18 29.17 -41.13
CA ARG A 981 -14.23 29.66 -40.24
C ARG A 981 -14.86 28.51 -39.47
N GLY A 982 -14.47 28.34 -38.22
CA GLY A 982 -15.05 27.32 -37.34
C GLY A 982 -14.46 27.37 -35.93
N ILE A 983 -15.20 26.80 -34.98
CA ILE A 983 -14.68 26.47 -33.65
C ILE A 983 -13.99 25.11 -33.70
N TYR A 984 -13.12 24.83 -32.74
CA TYR A 984 -12.41 23.54 -32.59
C TYR A 984 -11.85 23.01 -33.92
N GLN A 985 -10.93 23.78 -34.51
CA GLN A 985 -10.22 23.41 -35.74
C GLN A 985 -8.85 22.84 -35.40
N SER A 986 -8.34 21.90 -36.19
CA SER A 986 -7.01 21.30 -36.01
C SER A 986 -6.24 21.25 -37.32
N LYS A 987 -4.91 21.25 -37.21
CA LYS A 987 -3.97 21.02 -38.32
C LYS A 987 -2.84 20.13 -37.86
N LEU A 988 -2.55 19.13 -38.67
CA LEU A 988 -1.40 18.25 -38.54
C LEU A 988 -0.32 18.69 -39.55
N ILE A 989 0.85 19.06 -39.05
CA ILE A 989 1.93 19.62 -39.88
C ILE A 989 3.17 18.74 -39.74
N PHE A 990 3.60 18.14 -40.84
CA PHE A 990 4.82 17.33 -40.90
C PHE A 990 6.01 18.19 -41.34
N LEU A 991 7.12 17.99 -40.65
CA LEU A 991 8.42 18.55 -40.96
C LEU A 991 9.42 17.43 -41.28
N GLU A 992 10.05 17.50 -42.44
CA GLU A 992 11.02 16.50 -42.90
C GLU A 992 12.37 17.15 -43.17
N LYS A 993 13.43 16.69 -42.50
CA LYS A 993 14.81 17.15 -42.69
C LYS A 993 15.25 16.86 -44.13
N ARG A 994 15.80 17.88 -44.80
CA ARG A 994 16.28 17.82 -46.19
C ARG A 994 17.80 17.82 -46.28
#